data_AF-A0A961BFH0-F1
#
_entry.id   AF-A0A961BFH0-F1
#
_cell.length_a   1.000
_cell.length_b   1.000
_cell.length_c   1.000
_cell.angle_alpha   90.00
_cell.angle_beta   90.00
_cell.angle_gamma   90.00
#
_symmetry.space_group_name_H-M   'P 1'
#
loop_
_entity.id
_entity.type
_entity.pdbx_description
1 polymer ?
#
loop_
_entity_poly.entity_id
_entity_poly.type
_entity_poly.pdbx_seq_one_letter_code
_entity_poly.pdbx_strand_id
1 'polypeptide(L)'
;MTRFHVFGLLLGLGFSGTGLAAPHELYVDYSAKPNPAALVESKLSIVQPHADIDLEAIHASGGRVLGYLSLVEIAEASRDLEAALASGVATLGRNEAWKSRIMDVSDPRWKAFLLEKLARPIADRGWDGFFLDTADSVALVGKEHQDRIPSLREGLVGILRALRETWPDKQIVMNRGFDLLPLAGSAVNGILIESVFQTHDAKLGYQAVDSSVTQLLLGMIGKLHESGHAAYVLDYVDPGNASLIKETEDRIRKAGAVPFISVPALDGGPRAGFVRVPRKIMVLYGFDPGEAEKPRTFAEDTLAAPMIQLPLESMGYEVFYHNMSSGVPPVLDSSDYCGIVFDEEIELPYRMERPMLSWLGASLKKGLKVLFLGGYGFDDAAVRGDLFKMLGLRGEDLDGLPQGDARFLTLEAGITDYEAKMVPTNRDFENLRAPEGAQVIASLAVGAEGDPSPARYDPVYTCSWGGAILAPYVMSQISEETRLHFVDPFAVLGRIWPEGIFPAPDVTTRDGLRIFFTHVDGDGFSSLSTVTPGKTCAEVLEEKIIKDLPWPISISVVESEMRGEMLTQKPGESDTLKTIARRILALPNVEPASHSYSHPYVWRDDDMEYDAYYERANLELKPTVNYPKIEGNREVAGSLEYITKELCPPGKPARLMLWSGNCRPSEDAILSAERFGATHLNGGNTILSRRFPGLAAVAPKLTWWDDIMQVYAPNQNEFYYTDGWEGEFHGGFAQVIDTFEMTGTPRRLKPVNVYYHFYSVEHGDALAALRHIYDWCAQQPLHVMWASEYGAIVRDSFNTTLLRSVEEPETWLVQNAGQLRTLRMPVAAGLPDLARCEGVSGWNTEGGLVYIHTTGVPEVKLTLSSNPEIPPHLRSSTGALRWQGGSAREVSFSTHELAAQVVLAGFTPGATWIARIGADLLPLTAAPDGTIRLDVPARTEVLVSPPALNLSRK
;
A
#
# COMPACT_ATOMS: atom_id res chain seq x y z
N MET A 1 29.00 -73.56 -12.35
CA MET A 1 30.24 -72.75 -12.28
C MET A 1 29.92 -71.38 -12.86
N THR A 2 29.28 -70.51 -12.06
CA THR A 2 29.87 -69.29 -11.46
C THR A 2 30.34 -68.24 -12.45
N ARG A 3 29.48 -67.24 -12.72
CA ARG A 3 29.78 -65.80 -12.60
C ARG A 3 28.45 -65.03 -12.71
N PHE A 4 27.94 -64.60 -11.56
CA PHE A 4 26.88 -63.59 -11.47
C PHE A 4 27.50 -62.22 -11.81
N HIS A 5 26.92 -61.49 -12.75
CA HIS A 5 27.11 -60.04 -12.89
C HIS A 5 25.74 -59.38 -12.74
N VAL A 6 25.63 -58.58 -11.69
CA VAL A 6 24.48 -57.75 -11.34
C VAL A 6 24.43 -56.57 -12.33
N PHE A 7 23.32 -56.42 -13.02
CA PHE A 7 22.97 -55.21 -13.76
C PHE A 7 22.44 -54.18 -12.74
N GLY A 8 23.16 -53.08 -12.57
CA GLY A 8 22.69 -51.91 -11.83
C GLY A 8 21.99 -50.95 -12.79
N LEU A 9 20.68 -50.75 -12.59
CA LEU A 9 19.90 -49.65 -13.14
C LEU A 9 20.49 -48.30 -12.66
N LEU A 10 20.75 -47.37 -13.57
CA LEU A 10 20.91 -45.95 -13.27
C LEU A 10 19.76 -45.21 -13.95
N LEU A 11 18.73 -44.90 -13.16
CA LEU A 11 17.71 -43.90 -13.46
C LEU A 11 18.37 -42.52 -13.45
N GLY A 12 18.56 -41.93 -14.63
CA GLY A 12 18.90 -40.52 -14.76
C GLY A 12 17.64 -39.66 -14.67
N LEU A 13 17.30 -39.23 -13.45
CA LEU A 13 16.40 -38.09 -13.24
C LEU A 13 17.21 -36.82 -13.54
N GLY A 14 17.08 -36.33 -14.77
CA GLY A 14 17.55 -35.00 -15.14
C GLY A 14 16.61 -33.94 -14.55
N PHE A 15 16.93 -33.45 -13.36
CA PHE A 15 16.40 -32.16 -12.90
C PHE A 15 17.04 -31.06 -13.74
N SER A 16 16.26 -30.48 -14.64
CA SER A 16 16.53 -29.18 -15.23
C SER A 16 16.50 -28.15 -14.11
N GLY A 17 17.67 -27.77 -13.62
CA GLY A 17 17.84 -26.74 -12.60
C GLY A 17 17.23 -25.43 -13.09
N THR A 18 16.23 -24.96 -12.37
CA THR A 18 15.88 -23.55 -12.29
C THR A 18 17.17 -22.80 -11.93
N GLY A 19 17.54 -21.80 -12.73
CA GLY A 19 18.62 -20.89 -12.40
C GLY A 19 18.20 -19.99 -11.25
N LEU A 20 18.06 -20.55 -10.05
CA LEU A 20 17.99 -19.77 -8.81
C LEU A 20 19.31 -19.00 -8.70
N ALA A 21 19.21 -17.68 -8.51
CA ALA A 21 20.34 -16.89 -8.06
C ALA A 21 20.99 -17.59 -6.85
N ALA A 22 22.32 -17.54 -6.74
CA ALA A 22 22.99 -18.19 -5.63
C ALA A 22 22.41 -17.65 -4.31
N PRO A 23 22.04 -18.52 -3.35
CA PRO A 23 21.37 -18.10 -2.12
C PRO A 23 22.23 -17.08 -1.37
N HIS A 24 21.59 -16.03 -0.85
CA HIS A 24 22.24 -15.06 0.01
C HIS A 24 22.77 -15.76 1.27
N GLU A 25 24.00 -15.43 1.69
CA GLU A 25 24.58 -16.06 2.89
C GLU A 25 24.20 -15.31 4.18
N LEU A 26 23.91 -14.02 4.06
CA LEU A 26 23.42 -13.14 5.11
C LEU A 26 22.38 -12.18 4.54
N TYR A 27 21.32 -11.91 5.28
CA TYR A 27 20.32 -10.89 5.02
C TYR A 27 19.99 -10.14 6.31
N VAL A 28 19.93 -8.81 6.26
CA VAL A 28 19.58 -7.97 7.42
C VAL A 28 18.45 -7.04 7.01
N ASP A 29 17.33 -7.13 7.73
CA ASP A 29 16.14 -6.36 7.43
C ASP A 29 15.37 -6.02 8.71
N TYR A 30 15.30 -4.73 9.03
CA TYR A 30 14.62 -4.19 10.20
C TYR A 30 13.22 -3.65 9.92
N SER A 31 12.68 -3.86 8.72
CA SER A 31 11.30 -3.55 8.42
C SER A 31 10.32 -4.44 9.21
N ALA A 32 9.11 -3.93 9.43
CA ALA A 32 8.05 -4.71 10.09
C ALA A 32 7.57 -5.90 9.25
N LYS A 33 7.78 -5.85 7.92
CA LYS A 33 7.42 -6.91 6.97
C LYS A 33 8.57 -7.14 5.97
N PRO A 34 9.63 -7.84 6.40
CA PRO A 34 10.77 -8.14 5.54
C PRO A 34 10.35 -8.93 4.30
N ASN A 35 11.12 -8.83 3.21
CA ASN A 35 10.85 -9.57 1.97
C ASN A 35 10.87 -11.10 2.22
N PRO A 36 9.73 -11.82 2.07
CA PRO A 36 9.66 -13.25 2.36
C PRO A 36 10.58 -14.09 1.45
N ALA A 37 10.75 -13.70 0.18
CA ALA A 37 11.63 -14.42 -0.74
C ALA A 37 13.09 -14.30 -0.32
N ALA A 38 13.54 -13.08 0.03
CA ALA A 38 14.90 -12.86 0.51
C ALA A 38 15.19 -13.63 1.80
N LEU A 39 14.21 -13.71 2.72
CA LEU A 39 14.31 -14.50 3.93
C LEU A 39 14.48 -16.00 3.66
N VAL A 40 13.70 -16.55 2.70
CA VAL A 40 13.74 -17.97 2.31
C VAL A 40 15.01 -18.31 1.54
N GLU A 41 15.53 -17.39 0.73
CA GLU A 41 16.77 -17.57 -0.04
C GLU A 41 18.04 -17.42 0.81
N SER A 42 17.92 -16.91 2.04
CA SER A 42 19.06 -16.60 2.90
C SER A 42 19.42 -17.72 3.87
N LYS A 43 20.72 -18.00 4.04
CA LYS A 43 21.21 -18.96 5.05
C LYS A 43 21.12 -18.45 6.49
N LEU A 44 21.17 -17.13 6.66
CA LEU A 44 21.05 -16.45 7.94
C LEU A 44 20.41 -15.07 7.72
N SER A 45 19.35 -14.80 8.46
CA SER A 45 18.63 -13.53 8.42
C SER A 45 18.66 -12.89 9.80
N ILE A 46 18.82 -11.56 9.86
CA ILE A 46 18.74 -10.78 11.10
C ILE A 46 17.58 -9.81 10.94
N VAL A 47 16.55 -9.92 11.79
CA VAL A 47 15.34 -9.10 11.69
C VAL A 47 14.82 -8.63 13.05
N GLN A 48 13.91 -7.65 13.03
CA GLN A 48 13.29 -7.12 14.26
C GLN A 48 12.39 -8.15 14.93
N PRO A 49 12.42 -8.37 16.26
CA PRO A 49 11.65 -9.41 16.96
C PRO A 49 10.14 -9.47 16.67
N HIS A 50 9.57 -8.32 16.31
CA HIS A 50 8.15 -8.15 16.02
C HIS A 50 7.82 -8.22 14.52
N ALA A 51 8.80 -8.47 13.64
CA ALA A 51 8.60 -8.61 12.20
C ALA A 51 7.59 -9.73 11.87
N ASP A 52 6.74 -9.49 10.88
CA ASP A 52 5.79 -10.45 10.35
C ASP A 52 6.49 -11.34 9.30
N ILE A 53 6.85 -12.56 9.70
CA ILE A 53 7.66 -13.49 8.91
C ILE A 53 7.09 -14.92 9.00
N ASP A 54 7.21 -15.66 7.91
CA ASP A 54 6.88 -17.08 7.85
C ASP A 54 8.10 -17.94 8.24
N LEU A 55 8.20 -18.26 9.53
CA LEU A 55 9.28 -19.09 10.06
C LEU A 55 9.30 -20.50 9.45
N GLU A 56 8.12 -21.06 9.15
CA GLU A 56 8.02 -22.42 8.61
C GLU A 56 8.62 -22.49 7.21
N ALA A 57 8.31 -21.51 6.36
CA ALA A 57 8.90 -21.40 5.02
C ALA A 57 10.43 -21.22 5.06
N ILE A 58 10.93 -20.38 5.98
CA ILE A 58 12.37 -20.13 6.15
C ILE A 58 13.08 -21.41 6.62
N HIS A 59 12.53 -22.10 7.61
CA HIS A 59 13.12 -23.35 8.12
C HIS A 59 13.06 -24.47 7.08
N ALA A 60 12.00 -24.53 6.27
CA ALA A 60 11.86 -25.50 5.19
C ALA A 60 12.92 -25.32 4.09
N SER A 61 13.41 -24.10 3.84
CA SER A 61 14.54 -23.87 2.92
C SER A 61 15.92 -24.11 3.56
N GLY A 62 15.97 -24.36 4.88
CA GLY A 62 17.21 -24.47 5.65
C GLY A 62 17.79 -23.13 6.09
N GLY A 63 17.04 -22.03 5.92
CA GLY A 63 17.38 -20.72 6.45
C GLY A 63 17.28 -20.67 7.98
N ARG A 64 17.93 -19.66 8.56
CA ARG A 64 17.89 -19.38 10.01
C ARG A 64 17.62 -17.91 10.24
N VAL A 65 16.93 -17.56 11.32
CA VAL A 65 16.62 -16.17 11.67
C VAL A 65 17.03 -15.81 13.09
N LEU A 66 17.68 -14.65 13.24
CA LEU A 66 18.12 -14.08 14.51
C LEU A 66 17.34 -12.81 14.85
N GLY A 67 16.88 -12.72 16.09
CA GLY A 67 16.17 -11.56 16.63
C GLY A 67 17.12 -10.48 17.06
N TYR A 68 16.94 -9.28 16.52
CA TYR A 68 17.64 -8.09 17.00
C TYR A 68 17.36 -7.88 18.49
N LEU A 69 18.42 -7.71 19.28
CA LEU A 69 18.36 -7.43 20.70
C LEU A 69 19.48 -6.48 21.08
N SER A 70 19.13 -5.27 21.53
CA SER A 70 20.11 -4.30 22.06
C SER A 70 20.51 -4.69 23.49
N LEU A 71 21.82 -4.85 23.73
CA LEU A 71 22.33 -5.30 25.03
C LEU A 71 22.42 -4.19 26.08
N VAL A 72 22.77 -2.99 25.64
CA VAL A 72 23.15 -1.87 26.52
C VAL A 72 22.16 -0.72 26.42
N GLU A 73 21.48 -0.55 25.29
CA GLU A 73 20.63 0.62 25.03
C GLU A 73 19.16 0.29 24.86
N ILE A 74 18.26 1.19 25.30
CA ILE A 74 16.85 1.20 24.90
C ILE A 74 16.50 2.55 24.29
N ALA A 75 15.80 2.56 23.15
CA ALA A 75 15.29 3.77 22.51
C ALA A 75 14.31 4.54 23.42
N GLU A 76 14.40 5.87 23.45
CA GLU A 76 13.58 6.71 24.34
C GLU A 76 12.08 6.64 24.08
N ALA A 77 11.70 6.43 22.82
CA ALA A 77 10.29 6.29 22.43
C ALA A 77 9.72 4.88 22.66
N SER A 78 10.54 3.92 23.14
CA SER A 78 10.08 2.55 23.35
C SER A 78 9.33 2.39 24.67
N ARG A 79 8.20 1.65 24.62
CA ARG A 79 7.49 1.17 25.82
C ARG A 79 8.37 0.29 26.72
N ASP A 80 9.41 -0.34 26.15
CA ASP A 80 10.35 -1.15 26.92
C ASP A 80 11.20 -0.31 27.88
N LEU A 81 11.46 0.97 27.55
CA LEU A 81 12.19 1.86 28.44
C LEU A 81 11.35 2.15 29.69
N GLU A 82 10.07 2.48 29.51
CA GLU A 82 9.14 2.69 30.61
C GLU A 82 9.05 1.45 31.50
N ALA A 83 8.95 0.26 30.92
CA ALA A 83 8.91 -1.01 31.64
C ALA A 83 10.22 -1.32 32.38
N ALA A 84 11.38 -1.04 31.78
CA ALA A 84 12.69 -1.24 32.40
C ALA A 84 12.89 -0.30 33.60
N LEU A 85 12.51 0.98 33.44
CA LEU A 85 12.56 1.98 34.52
C LEU A 85 11.59 1.63 35.66
N ALA A 86 10.37 1.18 35.33
CA ALA A 86 9.40 0.70 36.32
C ALA A 86 9.89 -0.54 37.09
N SER A 87 10.77 -1.34 36.47
CA SER A 87 11.45 -2.48 37.12
C SER A 87 12.64 -2.05 38.01
N GLY A 88 12.90 -0.74 38.11
CA GLY A 88 13.92 -0.15 38.97
C GLY A 88 15.34 -0.17 38.41
N VAL A 89 15.51 -0.44 37.11
CA VAL A 89 16.82 -0.43 36.45
C VAL A 89 17.29 1.02 36.25
N ALA A 90 18.53 1.31 36.62
CA ALA A 90 19.13 2.63 36.43
C ALA A 90 19.67 2.84 35.00
N THR A 91 19.69 4.10 34.56
CA THR A 91 20.38 4.52 33.33
C THR A 91 21.70 5.18 33.69
N LEU A 92 22.73 4.96 32.87
CA LEU A 92 24.09 5.49 33.05
C LEU A 92 24.40 6.67 32.11
N GLY A 93 23.49 6.98 31.20
CA GLY A 93 23.68 8.05 30.24
C GLY A 93 22.70 7.99 29.08
N ARG A 94 22.96 8.86 28.11
CA ARG A 94 22.17 9.04 26.90
C ARG A 94 23.08 9.00 25.68
N ASN A 95 22.64 8.28 24.66
CA ASN A 95 23.26 8.32 23.33
C ASN A 95 22.46 9.30 22.46
N GLU A 96 22.98 10.51 22.28
CA GLU A 96 22.31 11.58 21.52
C GLU A 96 22.15 11.24 20.03
N ALA A 97 23.02 10.41 19.46
CA ALA A 97 22.95 10.03 18.06
C ALA A 97 21.71 9.17 17.76
N TRP A 98 21.33 8.31 18.71
CA TRP A 98 20.26 7.32 18.55
C TRP A 98 19.04 7.58 19.44
N LYS A 99 19.02 8.69 20.18
CA LYS A 99 17.97 9.04 21.14
C LYS A 99 17.62 7.85 22.06
N SER A 100 18.66 7.21 22.60
CA SER A 100 18.54 6.03 23.46
C SER A 100 19.13 6.26 24.85
N ARG A 101 18.73 5.45 25.82
CA ARG A 101 19.25 5.42 27.18
C ARG A 101 20.21 4.25 27.34
N ILE A 102 21.39 4.51 27.90
CA ILE A 102 22.39 3.50 28.26
C ILE A 102 21.98 2.91 29.60
N MET A 103 21.75 1.60 29.64
CA MET A 103 21.29 0.86 30.81
C MET A 103 22.48 0.33 31.63
N ASP A 104 22.30 0.21 32.94
CA ASP A 104 23.31 -0.38 33.81
C ASP A 104 23.36 -1.91 33.68
N VAL A 105 24.19 -2.40 32.76
CA VAL A 105 24.32 -3.83 32.46
C VAL A 105 24.94 -4.66 33.59
N SER A 106 25.49 -4.02 34.63
CA SER A 106 25.96 -4.70 35.84
C SER A 106 24.85 -4.97 36.86
N ASP A 107 23.67 -4.35 36.69
CA ASP A 107 22.52 -4.56 37.56
C ASP A 107 21.85 -5.92 37.27
N PRO A 108 21.73 -6.82 38.25
CA PRO A 108 21.02 -8.09 38.07
C PRO A 108 19.58 -7.94 37.57
N ARG A 109 18.91 -6.81 37.86
CA ARG A 109 17.56 -6.51 37.38
C ARG A 109 17.54 -6.25 35.88
N TRP A 110 18.56 -5.60 35.33
CA TRP A 110 18.69 -5.44 33.87
C TRP A 110 18.86 -6.80 33.19
N LYS A 111 19.76 -7.64 33.72
CA LYS A 111 19.95 -9.00 33.21
C LYS A 111 18.64 -9.80 33.23
N ALA A 112 17.87 -9.74 34.31
CA ALA A 112 16.57 -10.42 34.39
C ALA A 112 15.55 -9.84 33.39
N PHE A 113 15.47 -8.52 33.27
CA PHE A 113 14.59 -7.85 32.31
C PHE A 113 14.93 -8.23 30.87
N LEU A 114 16.22 -8.18 30.49
CA LEU A 114 16.68 -8.53 29.16
C LEU A 114 16.34 -9.99 28.82
N LEU A 115 16.60 -10.93 29.74
CA LEU A 115 16.28 -12.34 29.51
C LEU A 115 14.77 -12.59 29.39
N GLU A 116 13.96 -12.04 30.29
CA GLU A 116 12.54 -12.38 30.39
C GLU A 116 11.62 -11.54 29.51
N LYS A 117 11.97 -10.28 29.24
CA LYS A 117 11.13 -9.33 28.50
C LYS A 117 11.60 -9.11 27.06
N LEU A 118 12.89 -9.26 26.78
CA LEU A 118 13.43 -9.02 25.44
C LEU A 118 13.81 -10.32 24.72
N ALA A 119 14.58 -11.21 25.37
CA ALA A 119 15.06 -12.45 24.75
C ALA A 119 14.00 -13.55 24.70
N ARG A 120 13.24 -13.76 25.79
CA ARG A 120 12.22 -14.82 25.84
C ARG A 120 11.17 -14.72 24.73
N PRO A 121 10.59 -13.55 24.37
CA PRO A 121 9.68 -13.45 23.24
C PRO A 121 10.27 -13.90 21.90
N ILE A 122 11.56 -13.64 21.65
CA ILE A 122 12.27 -14.11 20.44
C ILE A 122 12.36 -15.64 20.47
N ALA A 123 12.76 -16.21 21.60
CA ALA A 123 12.94 -17.65 21.75
C ALA A 123 11.60 -18.41 21.67
N ASP A 124 10.56 -17.93 22.35
CA ASP A 124 9.22 -18.55 22.40
C ASP A 124 8.52 -18.47 21.03
N ARG A 125 8.87 -17.48 20.21
CA ARG A 125 8.39 -17.37 18.82
C ARG A 125 9.05 -18.37 17.87
N GLY A 126 10.07 -19.12 18.32
CA GLY A 126 10.71 -20.18 17.54
C GLY A 126 11.91 -19.75 16.70
N TRP A 127 12.47 -18.56 16.97
CA TRP A 127 13.61 -18.05 16.22
C TRP A 127 14.89 -18.85 16.53
N ASP A 128 15.85 -18.83 15.60
CA ASP A 128 17.08 -19.63 15.70
C ASP A 128 18.13 -19.01 16.61
N GLY A 129 17.98 -17.73 16.99
CA GLY A 129 18.87 -17.10 17.95
C GLY A 129 18.74 -15.60 18.09
N PHE A 130 19.80 -14.99 18.61
CA PHE A 130 19.86 -13.59 19.00
C PHE A 130 20.99 -12.89 18.23
N PHE A 131 20.65 -11.75 17.65
CA PHE A 131 21.63 -10.78 17.16
C PHE A 131 21.76 -9.66 18.19
N LEU A 132 22.94 -9.57 18.80
CA LEU A 132 23.19 -8.72 19.94
C LEU A 132 23.90 -7.44 19.52
N ASP A 133 23.22 -6.31 19.69
CA ASP A 133 23.73 -5.00 19.32
C ASP A 133 24.15 -4.16 20.55
N THR A 134 24.80 -3.03 20.31
CA THR A 134 25.19 -2.01 21.31
C THR A 134 26.18 -2.48 22.39
N ALA A 135 26.88 -3.60 22.19
CA ALA A 135 27.86 -4.11 23.14
C ALA A 135 29.02 -3.12 23.43
N ASP A 136 29.39 -2.30 22.43
CA ASP A 136 30.44 -1.29 22.54
C ASP A 136 29.95 0.04 23.18
N SER A 137 28.64 0.23 23.37
CA SER A 137 28.08 1.42 24.02
C SER A 137 28.51 1.59 25.47
N VAL A 138 29.02 0.55 26.14
CA VAL A 138 29.67 0.67 27.45
C VAL A 138 30.86 1.65 27.41
N ALA A 139 31.51 1.83 26.27
CA ALA A 139 32.58 2.82 26.10
C ALA A 139 32.07 4.28 26.03
N LEU A 140 30.77 4.48 25.79
CA LEU A 140 30.13 5.81 25.73
C LEU A 140 29.67 6.31 27.11
N VAL A 141 29.80 5.48 28.14
CA VAL A 141 29.51 5.84 29.52
C VAL A 141 30.38 7.03 29.93
N GLY A 142 29.77 8.07 30.50
CA GLY A 142 30.43 9.34 30.81
C GLY A 142 31.62 9.21 31.78
N LYS A 143 32.48 10.24 31.84
CA LYS A 143 33.68 10.26 32.73
C LYS A 143 33.36 9.92 34.20
N GLU A 144 32.16 10.23 34.66
CA GLU A 144 31.68 9.97 36.03
C GLU A 144 31.42 8.50 36.36
N HIS A 145 31.40 7.62 35.35
CA HIS A 145 31.13 6.19 35.49
C HIS A 145 32.25 5.33 34.86
N GLN A 146 33.41 5.93 34.58
CA GLN A 146 34.54 5.25 33.94
C GLN A 146 35.13 4.14 34.81
N ASP A 147 35.05 4.28 36.13
CA ASP A 147 35.38 3.28 37.14
C ASP A 147 34.47 2.05 37.11
N ARG A 148 33.27 2.17 36.52
CA ARG A 148 32.30 1.08 36.38
C ARG A 148 32.51 0.19 35.17
N ILE A 149 33.33 0.60 34.19
CA ILE A 149 33.56 -0.15 32.94
C ILE A 149 33.92 -1.63 33.18
N PRO A 150 34.81 -2.00 34.13
CA PRO A 150 35.10 -3.42 34.40
C PRO A 150 33.85 -4.21 34.83
N SER A 151 33.04 -3.65 35.75
CA SER A 151 31.80 -4.29 36.21
C SER A 151 30.74 -4.37 35.12
N LEU A 152 30.67 -3.38 34.22
CA LEU A 152 29.77 -3.41 33.07
C LEU A 152 30.19 -4.48 32.06
N ARG A 153 31.49 -4.63 31.80
CA ARG A 153 32.02 -5.73 30.98
C ARG A 153 31.72 -7.10 31.59
N GLU A 154 31.91 -7.26 32.89
CA GLU A 154 31.55 -8.49 33.60
C GLU A 154 30.04 -8.76 33.52
N GLY A 155 29.21 -7.71 33.65
CA GLY A 155 27.77 -7.77 33.45
C GLY A 155 27.39 -8.27 32.05
N LEU A 156 27.99 -7.72 31.00
CA LEU A 156 27.79 -8.18 29.62
C LEU A 156 28.17 -9.65 29.42
N VAL A 157 29.34 -10.06 29.92
CA VAL A 157 29.76 -11.47 29.87
C VAL A 157 28.79 -12.36 30.65
N GLY A 158 28.27 -11.88 31.78
CA GLY A 158 27.26 -12.55 32.58
C GLY A 158 25.90 -12.68 31.88
N ILE A 159 25.53 -11.73 31.02
CA ILE A 159 24.34 -11.81 30.16
C ILE A 159 24.57 -12.82 29.04
N LEU A 160 25.70 -12.77 28.35
CA LEU A 160 26.06 -13.70 27.27
C LEU A 160 26.06 -15.16 27.74
N ARG A 161 26.66 -15.43 28.91
CA ARG A 161 26.64 -16.77 29.51
C ARG A 161 25.22 -17.21 29.87
N ALA A 162 24.40 -16.32 30.42
CA ALA A 162 23.02 -16.66 30.77
C ALA A 162 22.14 -16.92 29.55
N LEU A 163 22.31 -16.17 28.45
CA LEU A 163 21.64 -16.45 27.18
C LEU A 163 22.00 -17.86 26.69
N ARG A 164 23.29 -18.21 26.69
CA ARG A 164 23.78 -19.54 26.28
C ARG A 164 23.31 -20.66 27.20
N GLU A 165 23.27 -20.43 28.51
CA GLU A 165 22.81 -21.42 29.49
C GLU A 165 21.29 -21.64 29.41
N THR A 166 20.52 -20.58 29.20
CA THR A 166 19.05 -20.64 29.12
C THR A 166 18.59 -21.24 27.79
N TRP A 167 19.28 -20.91 26.70
CA TRP A 167 18.96 -21.37 25.35
C TRP A 167 20.20 -21.94 24.64
N PRO A 168 20.64 -23.16 24.97
CA PRO A 168 21.88 -23.74 24.46
C PRO A 168 21.86 -24.01 22.95
N ASP A 169 20.68 -24.23 22.38
CA ASP A 169 20.42 -24.48 20.95
C ASP A 169 20.43 -23.21 20.09
N LYS A 170 20.27 -22.03 20.70
CA LYS A 170 20.14 -20.75 19.98
C LYS A 170 21.49 -20.20 19.55
N GLN A 171 21.54 -19.60 18.37
CA GLN A 171 22.73 -18.89 17.91
C GLN A 171 22.87 -17.53 18.58
N ILE A 172 24.10 -17.10 18.80
CA ILE A 172 24.41 -15.76 19.32
C ILE A 172 25.41 -15.12 18.37
N VAL A 173 24.99 -14.09 17.65
CA VAL A 173 25.85 -13.25 16.83
C VAL A 173 25.89 -11.87 17.44
N MET A 174 27.07 -11.28 17.61
CA MET A 174 27.21 -9.93 18.17
C MET A 174 27.62 -8.93 17.10
N ASN A 175 27.08 -7.72 17.15
CA ASN A 175 27.66 -6.58 16.44
C ASN A 175 28.92 -6.12 17.19
N ARG A 176 30.08 -6.25 16.55
CA ARG A 176 31.40 -5.90 17.12
C ARG A 176 31.66 -6.58 18.47
N GLY A 177 31.97 -5.81 19.53
CA GLY A 177 32.27 -6.35 20.87
C GLY A 177 33.51 -7.25 20.95
N PHE A 178 34.53 -7.00 20.12
CA PHE A 178 35.73 -7.85 20.02
C PHE A 178 36.49 -8.04 21.34
N ASP A 179 36.42 -7.08 22.26
CA ASP A 179 37.04 -7.16 23.58
C ASP A 179 36.33 -8.14 24.54
N LEU A 180 35.07 -8.49 24.26
CA LEU A 180 34.29 -9.44 25.03
C LEU A 180 34.54 -10.89 24.61
N LEU A 181 34.96 -11.14 23.36
CA LEU A 181 35.16 -12.48 22.82
C LEU A 181 36.09 -13.37 23.66
N PRO A 182 37.25 -12.91 24.15
CA PRO A 182 38.12 -13.74 25.00
C PRO A 182 37.44 -14.21 26.30
N LEU A 183 36.43 -13.46 26.78
CA LEU A 183 35.72 -13.72 28.04
C LEU A 183 34.42 -14.50 27.82
N ALA A 184 33.76 -14.29 26.68
CA ALA A 184 32.53 -14.96 26.27
C ALA A 184 32.80 -16.38 25.74
N GLY A 185 33.96 -16.61 25.11
CA GLY A 185 34.36 -17.91 24.59
C GLY A 185 33.33 -18.51 23.62
N SER A 186 33.04 -19.80 23.75
CA SER A 186 32.08 -20.51 22.90
C SER A 186 30.60 -20.12 23.11
N ALA A 187 30.31 -19.12 23.96
CA ALA A 187 28.96 -18.60 24.08
C ALA A 187 28.51 -17.85 22.82
N VAL A 188 29.45 -17.31 22.02
CA VAL A 188 29.18 -16.55 20.80
C VAL A 188 29.49 -17.42 19.58
N ASN A 189 28.65 -17.38 18.54
CA ASN A 189 28.83 -18.15 17.30
C ASN A 189 29.51 -17.33 16.20
N GLY A 190 29.33 -16.01 16.21
CA GLY A 190 29.94 -15.14 15.22
C GLY A 190 29.85 -13.66 15.57
N ILE A 191 30.55 -12.84 14.79
CA ILE A 191 30.56 -11.40 14.90
C ILE A 191 30.15 -10.78 13.58
N LEU A 192 29.25 -9.80 13.65
CA LEU A 192 28.96 -8.87 12.56
C LEU A 192 29.79 -7.60 12.74
N ILE A 193 30.31 -7.09 11.62
CA ILE A 193 31.19 -5.91 11.59
C ILE A 193 30.59 -4.90 10.62
N GLU A 194 30.23 -3.74 11.16
CA GLU A 194 29.76 -2.58 10.42
C GLU A 194 30.73 -1.42 10.66
N SER A 195 31.49 -0.91 9.68
CA SER A 195 31.74 -1.39 8.32
C SER A 195 33.25 -1.56 8.08
N VAL A 196 33.65 -2.36 7.09
CA VAL A 196 35.07 -2.72 6.84
C VAL A 196 35.68 -1.97 5.67
N PHE A 197 34.97 -1.85 4.55
CA PHE A 197 35.49 -1.21 3.33
C PHE A 197 34.67 0.01 2.90
N GLN A 198 33.34 -0.07 2.98
CA GLN A 198 32.40 0.98 2.58
C GLN A 198 31.41 1.25 3.71
N THR A 199 31.22 2.52 4.03
CA THR A 199 30.36 2.99 5.12
C THR A 199 29.48 4.13 4.64
N HIS A 200 28.45 4.44 5.40
CA HIS A 200 27.64 5.63 5.21
C HIS A 200 27.74 6.53 6.44
N ASP A 201 28.04 7.81 6.22
CA ASP A 201 28.00 8.84 7.27
C ASP A 201 26.76 9.72 7.08
N ALA A 202 26.07 10.06 8.17
CA ALA A 202 24.82 10.82 8.12
C ALA A 202 24.96 12.22 7.50
N LYS A 203 26.16 12.80 7.45
CA LYS A 203 26.44 14.12 6.87
C LYS A 203 27.16 14.04 5.53
N LEU A 204 28.07 13.07 5.38
CA LEU A 204 28.96 12.95 4.22
C LEU A 204 28.46 11.93 3.18
N GLY A 205 27.48 11.10 3.51
CA GLY A 205 26.94 10.05 2.64
C GLY A 205 27.82 8.82 2.54
N TYR A 206 27.70 8.08 1.44
CA TYR A 206 28.49 6.87 1.16
C TYR A 206 29.97 7.21 0.93
N GLN A 207 30.86 6.52 1.63
CA GLN A 207 32.30 6.72 1.54
C GLN A 207 33.09 5.46 1.91
N ALA A 208 34.35 5.41 1.47
CA ALA A 208 35.27 4.35 1.88
C ALA A 208 35.67 4.50 3.37
N VAL A 209 35.80 3.37 4.06
CA VAL A 209 36.39 3.30 5.41
C VAL A 209 37.88 3.65 5.33
N ASP A 210 38.40 4.38 6.32
CA ASP A 210 39.82 4.73 6.37
C ASP A 210 40.70 3.47 6.31
N SER A 211 41.73 3.51 5.45
CA SER A 211 42.58 2.35 5.17
C SER A 211 43.24 1.75 6.42
N SER A 212 43.56 2.56 7.43
CA SER A 212 44.14 2.07 8.69
C SER A 212 43.12 1.30 9.54
N VAL A 213 41.86 1.75 9.53
CA VAL A 213 40.74 1.07 10.19
C VAL A 213 40.40 -0.22 9.47
N THR A 214 40.35 -0.21 8.13
CA THR A 214 40.15 -1.42 7.33
C THR A 214 41.21 -2.48 7.66
N GLN A 215 42.49 -2.12 7.71
CA GLN A 215 43.56 -3.07 8.05
C GLN A 215 43.43 -3.64 9.47
N LEU A 216 43.01 -2.81 10.44
CA LEU A 216 42.73 -3.26 11.80
C LEU A 216 41.60 -4.30 11.83
N LEU A 217 40.48 -4.01 11.14
CA LEU A 217 39.30 -4.88 11.09
C LEU A 217 39.60 -6.19 10.32
N LEU A 218 40.40 -6.15 9.26
CA LEU A 218 40.88 -7.35 8.58
C LEU A 218 41.71 -8.24 9.52
N GLY A 219 42.54 -7.64 10.36
CA GLY A 219 43.26 -8.36 11.41
C GLY A 219 42.32 -9.00 12.45
N MET A 220 41.20 -8.36 12.76
CA MET A 220 40.17 -8.93 13.65
C MET A 220 39.42 -10.09 13.00
N ILE A 221 39.05 -9.97 11.72
CA ILE A 221 38.44 -11.07 10.94
C ILE A 221 39.37 -12.29 10.93
N GLY A 222 40.67 -12.09 10.73
CA GLY A 222 41.65 -13.17 10.83
C GLY A 222 41.62 -13.90 12.18
N LYS A 223 41.54 -13.15 13.30
CA LYS A 223 41.42 -13.73 14.66
C LYS A 223 40.11 -14.49 14.89
N LEU A 224 39.01 -14.04 14.28
CA LEU A 224 37.73 -14.76 14.34
C LEU A 224 37.87 -16.13 13.69
N HIS A 225 38.52 -16.20 12.52
CA HIS A 225 38.77 -17.48 11.85
C HIS A 225 39.68 -18.39 12.67
N GLU A 226 40.76 -17.88 13.26
CA GLU A 226 41.66 -18.65 14.12
C GLU A 226 40.95 -19.24 15.35
N SER A 227 39.94 -18.53 15.87
CA SER A 227 39.17 -18.96 17.04
C SER A 227 37.89 -19.76 16.68
N GLY A 228 37.63 -19.99 15.39
CA GLY A 228 36.48 -20.77 14.91
C GLY A 228 35.14 -20.03 14.91
N HIS A 229 35.15 -18.70 15.04
CA HIS A 229 33.93 -17.87 14.98
C HIS A 229 33.64 -17.42 13.56
N ALA A 230 32.37 -17.33 13.19
CA ALA A 230 31.96 -16.76 11.91
C ALA A 230 32.16 -15.24 11.90
N ALA A 231 32.62 -14.70 10.77
CA ALA A 231 32.71 -13.26 10.53
C ALA A 231 31.69 -12.86 9.47
N TYR A 232 30.86 -11.87 9.80
CA TYR A 232 29.87 -11.26 8.92
C TYR A 232 30.24 -9.78 8.74
N VAL A 233 30.10 -9.24 7.54
CA VAL A 233 30.38 -7.83 7.27
C VAL A 233 29.16 -7.19 6.64
N LEU A 234 28.69 -6.12 7.27
CA LEU A 234 27.64 -5.23 6.78
C LEU A 234 28.30 -3.92 6.33
N ASP A 235 28.39 -3.74 5.01
CA ASP A 235 28.94 -2.53 4.39
C ASP A 235 27.85 -1.78 3.65
N TYR A 236 27.96 -0.44 3.63
CA TYR A 236 26.98 0.41 2.97
C TYR A 236 27.57 1.01 1.70
N VAL A 237 26.93 0.72 0.58
CA VAL A 237 27.34 1.20 -0.74
C VAL A 237 26.16 1.87 -1.41
N ASP A 238 26.41 2.93 -2.16
CA ASP A 238 25.41 3.55 -3.02
C ASP A 238 24.80 2.47 -3.95
N PRO A 239 23.48 2.22 -3.88
CA PRO A 239 22.79 1.27 -4.73
C PRO A 239 23.01 1.49 -6.24
N GLY A 240 23.25 2.74 -6.64
CA GLY A 240 23.57 3.11 -8.02
C GLY A 240 24.94 2.61 -8.51
N ASN A 241 25.80 2.11 -7.63
CA ASN A 241 27.18 1.72 -7.95
C ASN A 241 27.37 0.19 -7.91
N ALA A 242 26.73 -0.51 -8.85
CA ALA A 242 26.78 -1.98 -8.97
C ALA A 242 28.21 -2.54 -8.99
N SER A 243 29.14 -1.84 -9.67
CA SER A 243 30.54 -2.25 -9.73
C SER A 243 31.22 -2.20 -8.36
N LEU A 244 30.97 -1.14 -7.57
CA LEU A 244 31.52 -1.02 -6.22
C LEU A 244 30.89 -2.01 -5.25
N ILE A 245 29.60 -2.30 -5.38
CA ILE A 245 28.92 -3.34 -4.58
C ILE A 245 29.64 -4.68 -4.79
N LYS A 246 29.79 -5.10 -6.05
CA LYS A 246 30.47 -6.36 -6.40
C LYS A 246 31.93 -6.38 -5.94
N GLU A 247 32.68 -5.30 -6.15
CA GLU A 247 34.06 -5.19 -5.65
C GLU A 247 34.12 -5.36 -4.13
N THR A 248 33.19 -4.73 -3.41
CA THR A 248 33.14 -4.78 -1.94
C THR A 248 32.78 -6.18 -1.45
N GLU A 249 31.78 -6.84 -2.06
CA GLU A 249 31.45 -8.25 -1.76
C GLU A 249 32.65 -9.18 -1.98
N ASP A 250 33.34 -9.06 -3.12
CA ASP A 250 34.51 -9.87 -3.45
C ASP A 250 35.65 -9.66 -2.44
N ARG A 251 35.86 -8.41 -2.00
CA ARG A 251 36.87 -8.08 -0.99
C ARG A 251 36.55 -8.65 0.38
N ILE A 252 35.27 -8.62 0.79
CA ILE A 252 34.80 -9.23 2.04
C ILE A 252 34.98 -10.74 2.00
N ARG A 253 34.54 -11.39 0.91
CA ARG A 253 34.71 -12.84 0.72
C ARG A 253 36.18 -13.25 0.74
N LYS A 254 37.06 -12.46 0.10
CA LYS A 254 38.50 -12.68 0.12
C LYS A 254 39.12 -12.54 1.51
N ALA A 255 38.56 -11.69 2.37
CA ALA A 255 38.94 -11.61 3.78
C ALA A 255 38.44 -12.82 4.60
N GLY A 256 37.59 -13.66 4.01
CA GLY A 256 36.99 -14.87 4.59
C GLY A 256 35.71 -14.62 5.38
N ALA A 257 35.15 -13.40 5.30
CA ALA A 257 33.88 -13.07 5.94
C ALA A 257 32.70 -13.21 4.95
N VAL A 258 31.49 -13.30 5.50
CA VAL A 258 30.23 -13.34 4.73
C VAL A 258 29.74 -11.91 4.49
N PRO A 259 29.61 -11.45 3.24
CA PRO A 259 29.14 -10.10 2.94
C PRO A 259 27.63 -9.97 3.02
N PHE A 260 27.20 -8.80 3.46
CA PHE A 260 25.90 -8.23 3.14
C PHE A 260 26.11 -6.75 2.83
N ILE A 261 25.81 -6.35 1.59
CA ILE A 261 25.87 -4.94 1.17
C ILE A 261 24.45 -4.39 1.16
N SER A 262 24.24 -3.27 1.82
CA SER A 262 22.91 -2.67 1.93
C SER A 262 22.99 -1.15 2.00
N VAL A 263 21.86 -0.54 2.36
CA VAL A 263 21.74 0.88 2.71
C VAL A 263 21.47 1.01 4.21
N PRO A 264 21.75 2.18 4.82
CA PRO A 264 21.63 2.36 6.28
C PRO A 264 20.22 2.10 6.85
N ALA A 265 19.18 2.23 6.03
CA ALA A 265 17.81 1.99 6.45
C ALA A 265 17.54 0.52 6.80
N LEU A 266 18.30 -0.42 6.20
CA LEU A 266 18.13 -1.86 6.38
C LEU A 266 16.65 -2.30 6.25
N ASP A 267 15.89 -1.71 5.34
CA ASP A 267 14.45 -1.93 5.17
C ASP A 267 14.13 -2.89 4.03
N GLY A 268 15.02 -3.86 3.79
CA GLY A 268 15.02 -4.69 2.58
C GLY A 268 15.62 -3.98 1.36
N GLY A 269 16.35 -2.88 1.58
CA GLY A 269 17.02 -2.05 0.58
C GLY A 269 17.99 -2.81 -0.37
N PRO A 270 18.37 -2.16 -1.48
CA PRO A 270 18.34 -2.72 -2.82
C PRO A 270 19.33 -3.86 -3.10
N ARG A 271 18.83 -4.82 -3.88
CA ARG A 271 19.62 -5.81 -4.62
C ARG A 271 20.68 -5.08 -5.45
N ALA A 272 21.92 -5.55 -5.41
CA ALA A 272 23.02 -4.97 -6.17
C ALA A 272 22.62 -4.69 -7.64
N GLY A 273 22.77 -3.43 -8.08
CA GLY A 273 22.43 -3.01 -9.44
C GLY A 273 20.96 -2.63 -9.65
N PHE A 274 20.16 -2.49 -8.59
CA PHE A 274 18.81 -1.93 -8.65
C PHE A 274 18.67 -0.70 -7.75
N VAL A 275 17.82 0.25 -8.14
CA VAL A 275 17.47 1.44 -7.35
C VAL A 275 15.97 1.48 -7.10
N ARG A 276 15.56 1.82 -5.88
CA ARG A 276 14.14 2.01 -5.55
C ARG A 276 13.58 3.19 -6.34
N VAL A 277 12.37 3.02 -6.88
CA VAL A 277 11.62 4.13 -7.48
C VAL A 277 10.66 4.69 -6.44
N PRO A 278 10.86 5.94 -5.98
CA PRO A 278 10.00 6.54 -4.98
C PRO A 278 8.62 6.82 -5.57
N ARG A 279 7.57 6.45 -4.83
CA ARG A 279 6.17 6.64 -5.23
C ARG A 279 5.36 7.45 -4.23
N LYS A 280 5.91 7.75 -3.05
CA LYS A 280 5.17 8.41 -1.98
C LYS A 280 5.18 9.93 -2.17
N ILE A 281 4.04 10.56 -1.93
CA ILE A 281 3.87 12.02 -1.91
C ILE A 281 3.22 12.39 -0.59
N MET A 282 3.81 13.35 0.12
CA MET A 282 3.29 13.84 1.41
C MET A 282 2.45 15.10 1.20
N VAL A 283 1.17 15.07 1.56
CA VAL A 283 0.28 16.23 1.65
C VAL A 283 0.37 16.80 3.06
N LEU A 284 0.69 18.08 3.14
CA LEU A 284 0.70 18.85 4.37
C LEU A 284 -0.61 19.62 4.46
N TYR A 285 -1.34 19.45 5.56
CA TYR A 285 -2.67 20.03 5.73
C TYR A 285 -2.98 20.37 7.19
N GLY A 286 -4.09 21.08 7.38
CA GLY A 286 -4.63 21.39 8.71
C GLY A 286 -3.88 22.51 9.44
N PHE A 287 -4.27 22.70 10.69
CA PHE A 287 -3.88 23.81 11.56
C PHE A 287 -3.81 23.35 13.02
N ASP A 288 -3.28 24.18 13.91
CA ASP A 288 -3.33 23.92 15.36
C ASP A 288 -4.74 24.27 15.90
N PRO A 289 -5.56 23.28 16.29
CA PRO A 289 -6.94 23.54 16.73
C PRO A 289 -7.02 24.36 18.02
N GLY A 290 -5.96 24.35 18.83
CA GLY A 290 -5.88 25.17 20.04
C GLY A 290 -5.69 26.67 19.76
N GLU A 291 -5.24 27.02 18.55
CA GLU A 291 -5.02 28.41 18.13
C GLU A 291 -6.13 28.92 17.20
N ALA A 292 -6.80 28.04 16.45
CA ALA A 292 -7.76 28.43 15.41
C ALA A 292 -9.24 28.45 15.84
N GLU A 293 -9.61 27.92 17.02
CA GLU A 293 -11.02 27.72 17.44
C GLU A 293 -11.89 27.00 16.37
N LYS A 294 -11.29 26.08 15.61
CA LYS A 294 -11.93 25.31 14.52
C LYS A 294 -11.95 23.80 14.82
N PRO A 295 -12.88 23.03 14.21
CA PRO A 295 -12.89 21.57 14.28
C PRO A 295 -11.57 20.95 13.85
N ARG A 296 -11.32 19.71 14.29
CA ARG A 296 -10.25 18.91 13.70
C ARG A 296 -10.54 18.63 12.22
N THR A 297 -9.55 18.82 11.36
CA THR A 297 -9.61 18.45 9.93
C THR A 297 -8.98 17.07 9.70
N PHE A 298 -9.59 16.27 8.85
CA PHE A 298 -9.09 14.95 8.43
C PHE A 298 -8.60 14.97 6.98
N ALA A 299 -7.84 13.94 6.57
CA ALA A 299 -7.27 13.87 5.23
C ALA A 299 -8.33 13.96 4.12
N GLU A 300 -9.50 13.36 4.34
CA GLU A 300 -10.64 13.39 3.41
C GLU A 300 -11.21 14.79 3.20
N ASP A 301 -11.05 15.69 4.17
CA ASP A 301 -11.64 17.03 4.12
C ASP A 301 -10.77 18.03 3.33
N THR A 302 -9.52 17.66 3.05
CA THR A 302 -8.55 18.48 2.32
C THR A 302 -8.99 18.81 0.90
N LEU A 303 -8.44 19.88 0.31
CA LEU A 303 -8.62 20.14 -1.12
C LEU A 303 -7.88 19.09 -1.96
N ALA A 304 -6.73 18.61 -1.48
CA ALA A 304 -5.93 17.61 -2.18
C ALA A 304 -6.68 16.27 -2.42
N ALA A 305 -7.51 15.82 -1.48
CA ALA A 305 -8.22 14.55 -1.56
C ALA A 305 -9.12 14.42 -2.82
N PRO A 306 -10.10 15.31 -3.06
CA PRO A 306 -10.95 15.25 -4.26
C PRO A 306 -10.26 15.77 -5.52
N MET A 307 -9.26 16.67 -5.41
CA MET A 307 -8.70 17.34 -6.58
C MET A 307 -7.50 16.60 -7.19
N ILE A 308 -6.59 16.04 -6.40
CA ILE A 308 -5.32 15.52 -6.93
C ILE A 308 -4.97 14.11 -6.46
N GLN A 309 -5.55 13.59 -5.37
CA GLN A 309 -5.21 12.25 -4.88
C GLN A 309 -5.54 11.17 -5.92
N LEU A 310 -6.76 11.15 -6.48
CA LEU A 310 -7.11 10.18 -7.52
C LEU A 310 -6.21 10.30 -8.77
N PRO A 311 -5.96 11.49 -9.34
CA PRO A 311 -4.99 11.65 -10.43
C PRO A 311 -3.61 11.06 -10.10
N LEU A 312 -3.06 11.33 -8.92
CA LEU A 312 -1.78 10.80 -8.46
C LEU A 312 -1.80 9.27 -8.32
N GLU A 313 -2.85 8.71 -7.72
CA GLU A 313 -3.05 7.27 -7.57
C GLU A 313 -3.15 6.56 -8.92
N SER A 314 -3.88 7.15 -9.88
CA SER A 314 -3.94 6.65 -11.26
C SER A 314 -2.55 6.64 -11.88
N MET A 315 -1.76 7.71 -11.70
CA MET A 315 -0.39 7.79 -12.21
C MET A 315 0.60 6.81 -11.52
N GLY A 316 0.17 6.10 -10.47
CA GLY A 316 0.95 5.08 -9.76
C GLY A 316 1.63 5.57 -8.48
N TYR A 317 1.36 6.79 -8.04
CA TYR A 317 1.86 7.38 -6.80
C TYR A 317 0.93 7.05 -5.63
N GLU A 318 1.47 7.07 -4.40
CA GLU A 318 0.68 6.92 -3.17
C GLU A 318 0.74 8.23 -2.38
N VAL A 319 -0.40 8.64 -1.83
CA VAL A 319 -0.54 9.89 -1.09
C VAL A 319 -0.61 9.60 0.40
N PHE A 320 0.17 10.35 1.17
CA PHE A 320 0.21 10.36 2.63
C PHE A 320 -0.17 11.73 3.13
N TYR A 321 -0.69 11.81 4.35
CA TYR A 321 -1.14 13.05 4.94
C TYR A 321 -0.40 13.30 6.24
N HIS A 322 0.06 14.54 6.43
CA HIS A 322 0.63 15.00 7.69
C HIS A 322 -0.14 16.23 8.17
N ASN A 323 -0.84 16.07 9.29
CA ASN A 323 -1.57 17.16 9.91
C ASN A 323 -0.61 18.07 10.68
N MET A 324 -0.63 19.37 10.37
CA MET A 324 0.30 20.34 10.94
C MET A 324 0.08 20.61 12.44
N SER A 325 -1.06 20.21 13.02
CA SER A 325 -1.24 20.16 14.49
C SER A 325 -0.22 19.26 15.18
N SER A 326 0.33 18.27 14.48
CA SER A 326 1.37 17.36 14.99
C SER A 326 2.79 17.95 14.92
N GLY A 327 2.94 19.18 14.43
CA GLY A 327 4.23 19.85 14.30
C GLY A 327 4.86 19.69 12.91
N VAL A 328 6.15 20.06 12.81
CA VAL A 328 6.93 19.93 11.57
C VAL A 328 7.03 18.44 11.17
N PRO A 329 6.82 18.08 9.90
CA PRO A 329 6.91 16.68 9.46
C PRO A 329 8.28 16.05 9.75
N PRO A 330 8.35 14.72 9.86
CA PRO A 330 9.63 14.02 9.93
C PRO A 330 10.47 14.27 8.66
N VAL A 331 11.77 13.98 8.75
CA VAL A 331 12.65 14.03 7.58
C VAL A 331 12.23 12.93 6.61
N LEU A 332 11.84 13.31 5.39
CA LEU A 332 11.45 12.36 4.35
C LEU A 332 12.69 11.72 3.71
N ASP A 333 12.61 10.41 3.47
CA ASP A 333 13.61 9.67 2.71
C ASP A 333 13.31 9.78 1.20
N SER A 334 14.29 10.23 0.43
CA SER A 334 14.19 10.37 -1.02
C SER A 334 14.17 9.03 -1.77
N SER A 335 14.49 7.91 -1.11
CA SER A 335 14.27 6.57 -1.68
C SER A 335 12.79 6.21 -1.78
N ASP A 336 11.97 6.84 -0.94
CA ASP A 336 10.57 6.50 -0.72
C ASP A 336 9.63 7.60 -1.21
N TYR A 337 9.94 8.84 -0.84
CA TYR A 337 9.18 10.03 -1.16
C TYR A 337 9.78 10.75 -2.36
N CYS A 338 8.91 11.07 -3.31
CA CYS A 338 9.24 11.84 -4.50
C CYS A 338 8.66 13.26 -4.48
N GLY A 339 7.74 13.54 -3.56
CA GLY A 339 6.93 14.75 -3.61
C GLY A 339 6.36 15.22 -2.28
N ILE A 340 6.07 16.52 -2.24
CA ILE A 340 5.35 17.21 -1.17
C ILE A 340 4.24 18.03 -1.82
N VAL A 341 3.07 18.09 -1.20
CA VAL A 341 1.98 19.00 -1.53
C VAL A 341 1.71 19.87 -0.32
N PHE A 342 1.66 21.19 -0.52
CA PHE A 342 1.07 22.12 0.43
C PHE A 342 -0.39 22.30 0.04
N ASP A 343 -1.30 21.82 0.88
CA ASP A 343 -2.73 21.95 0.66
C ASP A 343 -3.23 23.38 0.92
N GLU A 344 -4.36 23.76 0.34
CA GLU A 344 -4.92 25.12 0.49
C GLU A 344 -5.27 25.43 1.95
N GLU A 345 -5.72 24.42 2.69
CA GLU A 345 -6.21 24.55 4.06
C GLU A 345 -5.11 24.58 5.13
N ILE A 346 -3.85 24.64 4.73
CA ILE A 346 -2.74 24.69 5.68
C ILE A 346 -2.69 26.06 6.39
N GLU A 347 -2.79 26.06 7.72
CA GLU A 347 -2.54 27.27 8.54
C GLU A 347 -1.40 26.98 9.50
N LEU A 348 -0.22 27.51 9.17
CA LEU A 348 0.97 27.34 10.00
C LEU A 348 0.94 28.36 11.15
N PRO A 349 1.07 27.92 12.42
CA PRO A 349 1.38 28.84 13.51
C PRO A 349 2.65 29.64 13.19
N TYR A 350 2.68 30.94 13.45
CA TYR A 350 3.86 31.81 13.20
C TYR A 350 5.17 31.22 13.75
N ARG A 351 5.11 30.54 14.90
CA ARG A 351 6.26 29.87 15.53
C ARG A 351 6.83 28.71 14.70
N MET A 352 6.02 28.11 13.82
CA MET A 352 6.34 26.94 13.01
C MET A 352 6.82 27.29 11.60
N GLU A 353 6.49 28.46 11.08
CA GLU A 353 6.86 28.86 9.71
C GLU A 353 8.37 28.76 9.45
N ARG A 354 9.21 29.29 10.35
CA ARG A 354 10.68 29.24 10.18
C ARG A 354 11.24 27.81 10.21
N PRO A 355 10.87 26.93 11.16
CA PRO A 355 11.16 25.50 11.09
C PRO A 355 10.69 24.84 9.79
N MET A 356 9.46 25.13 9.34
CA MET A 356 8.89 24.57 8.11
C MET A 356 9.66 24.99 6.87
N LEU A 357 10.07 26.25 6.77
CA LEU A 357 10.91 26.74 5.68
C LEU A 357 12.26 26.00 5.66
N SER A 358 12.89 25.80 6.82
CA SER A 358 14.14 25.03 6.93
C SER A 358 13.96 23.57 6.51
N TRP A 359 12.84 22.95 6.90
CA TRP A 359 12.51 21.58 6.53
C TRP A 359 12.28 21.46 5.01
N LEU A 360 11.48 22.35 4.42
CA LEU A 360 11.22 22.37 2.98
C LEU A 360 12.52 22.55 2.19
N GLY A 361 13.39 23.48 2.61
CA GLY A 361 14.69 23.69 1.98
C GLY A 361 15.60 22.46 2.05
N ALA A 362 15.53 21.67 3.12
CA ALA A 362 16.25 20.39 3.23
C ALA A 362 15.64 19.33 2.29
N SER A 363 14.32 19.24 2.21
CA SER A 363 13.61 18.31 1.30
C SER A 363 13.91 18.60 -0.17
N LEU A 364 13.91 19.87 -0.58
CA LEU A 364 14.27 20.28 -1.96
C LEU A 364 15.72 19.93 -2.31
N LYS A 365 16.66 20.07 -1.36
CA LYS A 365 18.07 19.67 -1.55
C LYS A 365 18.24 18.17 -1.74
N LYS A 366 17.33 17.36 -1.21
CA LYS A 366 17.27 15.91 -1.45
C LYS A 366 16.58 15.53 -2.77
N GLY A 367 16.10 16.51 -3.53
CA GLY A 367 15.50 16.30 -4.85
C GLY A 367 13.98 16.06 -4.85
N LEU A 368 13.31 16.14 -3.69
CA LEU A 368 11.85 16.05 -3.63
C LEU A 368 11.23 17.22 -4.38
N LYS A 369 10.15 16.96 -5.13
CA LYS A 369 9.37 18.02 -5.79
C LYS A 369 8.31 18.58 -4.85
N VAL A 370 7.92 19.83 -5.03
CA VAL A 370 6.81 20.44 -4.27
C VAL A 370 5.74 20.99 -5.19
N LEU A 371 4.49 20.72 -4.86
CA LEU A 371 3.31 21.38 -5.44
C LEU A 371 2.66 22.26 -4.37
N PHE A 372 2.49 23.54 -4.67
CA PHE A 372 1.64 24.45 -3.89
C PHE A 372 0.24 24.44 -4.49
N LEU A 373 -0.75 24.00 -3.72
CA LEU A 373 -2.15 23.89 -4.12
C LEU A 373 -2.96 24.95 -3.36
N GLY A 374 -3.61 25.87 -4.07
CA GLY A 374 -4.38 26.97 -3.50
C GLY A 374 -3.52 28.12 -2.97
N GLY A 375 -2.48 27.83 -2.18
CA GLY A 375 -1.61 28.85 -1.58
C GLY A 375 -0.22 28.34 -1.21
N TYR A 376 0.64 29.25 -0.73
CA TYR A 376 1.99 28.90 -0.25
C TYR A 376 2.03 28.45 1.21
N GLY A 377 1.06 28.87 2.04
CA GLY A 377 0.93 28.44 3.44
C GLY A 377 1.81 29.17 4.47
N PHE A 378 2.37 30.34 4.14
CA PHE A 378 3.22 31.14 5.04
C PHE A 378 2.69 32.57 5.15
N ASP A 379 2.41 33.02 6.37
CA ASP A 379 1.77 34.30 6.67
C ASP A 379 2.77 35.35 7.17
N ASP A 380 3.85 34.96 7.85
CA ASP A 380 4.92 35.88 8.25
C ASP A 380 5.62 36.45 7.01
N ALA A 381 5.49 37.75 6.80
CA ALA A 381 6.05 38.43 5.63
C ALA A 381 7.57 38.23 5.46
N ALA A 382 8.33 38.13 6.56
CA ALA A 382 9.77 37.91 6.48
C ALA A 382 10.10 36.46 6.09
N VAL A 383 9.40 35.48 6.67
CA VAL A 383 9.58 34.06 6.31
C VAL A 383 9.10 33.78 4.89
N ARG A 384 7.95 34.32 4.49
CA ARG A 384 7.42 34.27 3.12
C ARG A 384 8.38 34.89 2.11
N GLY A 385 8.98 36.04 2.43
CA GLY A 385 10.02 36.64 1.59
C GLY A 385 11.26 35.75 1.42
N ASP A 386 11.67 35.01 2.47
CA ASP A 386 12.76 34.04 2.39
C ASP A 386 12.37 32.78 1.59
N LEU A 387 11.12 32.31 1.70
CA LEU A 387 10.55 31.25 0.85
C LEU A 387 10.61 31.64 -0.63
N PHE A 388 10.14 32.83 -0.98
CA PHE A 388 10.11 33.31 -2.37
C PHE A 388 11.50 33.41 -2.97
N LYS A 389 12.49 33.88 -2.19
CA LYS A 389 13.91 33.86 -2.60
C LYS A 389 14.43 32.44 -2.78
N MET A 390 14.11 31.52 -1.87
CA MET A 390 14.52 30.11 -1.96
C MET A 390 13.97 29.44 -3.23
N LEU A 391 12.71 29.73 -3.59
CA LEU A 391 12.04 29.19 -4.77
C LEU A 391 12.36 29.96 -6.06
N GLY A 392 13.03 31.11 -5.97
CA GLY A 392 13.37 31.97 -7.10
C GLY A 392 12.19 32.74 -7.70
N LEU A 393 11.11 32.95 -6.92
CA LEU A 393 9.95 33.71 -7.36
C LEU A 393 10.29 35.19 -7.49
N ARG A 394 9.64 35.88 -8.44
CA ARG A 394 10.00 37.24 -8.83
C ARG A 394 8.79 38.15 -8.70
N GLY A 395 8.87 39.18 -7.88
CA GLY A 395 7.74 40.06 -7.63
C GLY A 395 8.05 41.06 -6.53
N GLU A 396 7.16 42.00 -6.35
CA GLU A 396 7.18 42.94 -5.23
C GLU A 396 5.76 42.99 -4.66
N ASP A 397 5.65 43.00 -3.33
CA ASP A 397 4.37 43.19 -2.67
C ASP A 397 3.77 44.53 -3.08
N LEU A 398 2.47 44.52 -3.38
CA LEU A 398 1.73 45.73 -3.69
C LEU A 398 1.02 46.23 -2.43
N ASP A 399 0.93 47.56 -2.31
CA ASP A 399 0.05 48.21 -1.34
C ASP A 399 -1.42 48.02 -1.77
N GLY A 400 -1.98 46.85 -1.47
CA GLY A 400 -3.36 46.46 -1.81
C GLY A 400 -3.53 45.88 -3.21
N LEU A 401 -4.79 45.56 -3.57
CA LEU A 401 -5.11 44.94 -4.85
C LEU A 401 -4.89 45.92 -6.02
N PRO A 402 -4.26 45.46 -7.13
CA PRO A 402 -4.07 46.30 -8.30
C PRO A 402 -5.41 46.73 -8.91
N GLN A 403 -5.46 47.99 -9.37
CA GLN A 403 -6.66 48.59 -9.96
C GLN A 403 -6.68 48.40 -11.48
N GLY A 404 -7.87 48.18 -12.05
CA GLY A 404 -8.09 48.00 -13.48
C GLY A 404 -8.56 46.60 -13.85
N ASP A 405 -8.67 46.34 -15.17
CA ASP A 405 -9.19 45.07 -15.68
C ASP A 405 -8.10 43.99 -15.68
N ALA A 406 -8.47 42.80 -15.22
CA ALA A 406 -7.63 41.61 -15.33
C ALA A 406 -7.70 41.04 -16.75
N ARG A 407 -6.54 40.66 -17.30
CA ARG A 407 -6.43 39.96 -18.58
C ARG A 407 -5.39 38.87 -18.52
N PHE A 408 -5.63 37.75 -19.21
CA PHE A 408 -4.59 36.74 -19.38
C PHE A 408 -3.50 37.25 -20.33
N LEU A 409 -2.25 37.12 -19.92
CA LEU A 409 -1.06 37.27 -20.78
C LEU A 409 -0.69 35.93 -21.44
N THR A 410 -0.92 34.83 -20.73
CA THR A 410 -0.64 33.47 -21.18
C THR A 410 -1.72 32.56 -20.63
N LEU A 411 -2.19 31.66 -21.48
CA LEU A 411 -3.16 30.62 -21.14
C LEU A 411 -2.87 29.44 -22.07
N GLU A 412 -2.33 28.35 -21.51
CA GLU A 412 -1.88 27.20 -22.30
C GLU A 412 -3.08 26.33 -22.72
N ALA A 413 -3.36 26.31 -24.02
CA ALA A 413 -4.40 25.47 -24.62
C ALA A 413 -4.01 23.98 -24.53
N GLY A 414 -5.00 23.13 -24.30
CA GLY A 414 -4.85 21.70 -23.99
C GLY A 414 -4.67 21.39 -22.49
N ILE A 415 -4.43 22.39 -21.64
CA ILE A 415 -4.35 22.23 -20.18
C ILE A 415 -5.43 23.04 -19.48
N THR A 416 -5.59 24.31 -19.85
CA THR A 416 -6.47 25.28 -19.17
C THR A 416 -7.93 25.28 -19.64
N ASP A 417 -8.23 24.42 -20.61
CA ASP A 417 -9.53 24.20 -21.26
C ASP A 417 -10.06 22.79 -20.94
N TYR A 418 -9.96 22.38 -19.67
CA TYR A 418 -10.31 21.03 -19.20
C TYR A 418 -11.81 20.88 -18.86
N GLU A 419 -12.24 21.09 -17.60
CA GLU A 419 -13.66 20.95 -17.21
C GLU A 419 -14.38 22.29 -17.09
N ALA A 420 -13.70 23.31 -16.58
CA ALA A 420 -14.23 24.66 -16.42
C ALA A 420 -13.38 25.69 -17.18
N LYS A 421 -14.03 26.72 -17.71
CA LYS A 421 -13.35 27.82 -18.41
C LYS A 421 -12.77 28.81 -17.40
N MET A 422 -11.45 29.03 -17.46
CA MET A 422 -10.78 30.08 -16.67
C MET A 422 -11.21 31.48 -17.12
N VAL A 423 -11.45 32.37 -16.16
CA VAL A 423 -11.80 33.79 -16.37
C VAL A 423 -10.74 34.66 -15.67
N PRO A 424 -10.24 35.73 -16.31
CA PRO A 424 -9.26 36.59 -15.65
C PRO A 424 -9.94 37.36 -14.50
N THR A 425 -9.31 37.36 -13.33
CA THR A 425 -9.80 38.07 -12.14
C THR A 425 -8.64 38.67 -11.36
N ASN A 426 -8.92 39.72 -10.60
CA ASN A 426 -7.99 40.30 -9.62
C ASN A 426 -8.25 39.78 -8.19
N ARG A 427 -9.20 38.84 -8.01
CA ARG A 427 -9.37 38.11 -6.74
C ARG A 427 -8.14 37.25 -6.48
N ASP A 428 -7.66 37.26 -5.24
CA ASP A 428 -6.48 36.51 -4.79
C ASP A 428 -5.22 36.80 -5.65
N PHE A 429 -5.15 38.01 -6.21
CA PHE A 429 -4.03 38.41 -7.07
C PHE A 429 -2.79 38.71 -6.24
N GLU A 430 -1.69 38.03 -6.56
CA GLU A 430 -0.36 38.34 -6.03
C GLU A 430 0.52 38.88 -7.15
N ASN A 431 1.26 39.97 -6.93
CA ASN A 431 2.21 40.47 -7.93
C ASN A 431 3.50 39.63 -7.95
N LEU A 432 3.33 38.36 -8.30
CA LEU A 432 4.33 37.31 -8.17
C LEU A 432 4.42 36.52 -9.47
N ARG A 433 5.64 36.38 -9.98
CA ARG A 433 5.95 35.65 -11.21
C ARG A 433 6.73 34.40 -10.90
N ALA A 434 6.48 33.39 -11.74
CA ALA A 434 7.16 32.11 -11.71
C ALA A 434 8.69 32.28 -11.84
N PRO A 435 9.49 31.31 -11.35
CA PRO A 435 10.94 31.39 -11.43
C PRO A 435 11.44 31.39 -12.87
N GLU A 436 12.67 31.83 -13.09
CA GLU A 436 13.27 31.80 -14.43
C GLU A 436 13.34 30.36 -14.96
N GLY A 437 12.94 30.15 -16.21
CA GLY A 437 12.88 28.82 -16.84
C GLY A 437 11.63 28.00 -16.50
N ALA A 438 10.69 28.53 -15.71
CA ALA A 438 9.40 27.87 -15.48
C ALA A 438 8.55 27.79 -16.77
N GLN A 439 7.77 26.72 -16.88
CA GLN A 439 6.68 26.60 -17.84
C GLN A 439 5.42 27.24 -17.22
N VAL A 440 5.13 28.46 -17.64
CA VAL A 440 3.96 29.22 -17.18
C VAL A 440 2.73 28.77 -17.97
N ILE A 441 1.76 28.19 -17.26
CA ILE A 441 0.52 27.64 -17.83
C ILE A 441 -0.56 28.72 -17.88
N ALA A 442 -0.67 29.53 -16.82
CA ALA A 442 -1.54 30.70 -16.77
C ALA A 442 -0.78 31.91 -16.20
N SER A 443 -0.93 33.06 -16.85
CA SER A 443 -0.36 34.35 -16.42
C SER A 443 -1.36 35.46 -16.64
N LEU A 444 -1.43 36.39 -15.70
CA LEU A 444 -2.36 37.53 -15.67
C LEU A 444 -1.60 38.85 -15.64
N ALA A 445 -2.23 39.87 -16.19
CA ALA A 445 -1.91 41.27 -15.96
C ALA A 445 -3.14 42.01 -15.43
N VAL A 446 -2.93 42.87 -14.44
CA VAL A 446 -3.93 43.85 -13.97
C VAL A 446 -3.35 45.25 -14.11
N GLY A 447 -4.10 46.13 -14.77
CA GLY A 447 -3.73 47.51 -14.99
C GLY A 447 -4.56 48.14 -16.10
N ALA A 448 -4.55 49.47 -16.17
CA ALA A 448 -5.27 50.21 -17.21
C ALA A 448 -4.85 49.78 -18.62
N GLU A 449 -5.76 49.92 -19.58
CA GLU A 449 -5.46 49.63 -20.98
C GLU A 449 -4.30 50.52 -21.47
N GLY A 450 -3.22 49.89 -21.95
CA GLY A 450 -2.00 50.59 -22.39
C GLY A 450 -0.95 50.88 -21.31
N ASP A 451 -1.13 50.41 -20.07
CA ASP A 451 -0.11 50.49 -19.02
C ASP A 451 1.19 49.79 -19.47
N PRO A 452 2.36 50.48 -19.49
CA PRO A 452 3.63 49.88 -19.87
C PRO A 452 4.18 48.88 -18.82
N SER A 453 3.69 48.93 -17.58
CA SER A 453 4.17 48.12 -16.46
C SER A 453 3.02 47.59 -15.59
N PRO A 454 2.08 46.81 -16.16
CA PRO A 454 0.97 46.28 -15.38
C PRO A 454 1.48 45.31 -14.31
N ALA A 455 0.76 45.22 -13.19
CA ALA A 455 1.01 44.19 -12.19
C ALA A 455 0.84 42.81 -12.85
N ARG A 456 1.69 41.83 -12.51
CA ARG A 456 1.66 40.50 -13.13
C ARG A 456 1.63 39.39 -12.10
N TYR A 457 0.85 38.36 -12.40
CA TYR A 457 0.69 37.19 -11.57
C TYR A 457 0.76 35.91 -12.41
N ASP A 458 1.59 34.96 -12.03
CA ASP A 458 1.67 33.63 -12.64
C ASP A 458 1.06 32.59 -11.66
N PRO A 459 -0.27 32.41 -11.63
CA PRO A 459 -0.93 31.52 -10.65
C PRO A 459 -0.76 30.02 -10.94
N VAL A 460 -0.44 29.66 -12.19
CA VAL A 460 -0.30 28.25 -12.58
C VAL A 460 0.97 28.06 -13.39
N TYR A 461 1.91 27.29 -12.85
CA TYR A 461 3.18 27.01 -13.50
C TYR A 461 3.84 25.73 -12.98
N THR A 462 4.78 25.20 -13.77
CA THR A 462 5.67 24.10 -13.38
C THR A 462 7.12 24.49 -13.62
N CYS A 463 8.06 23.94 -12.87
CA CYS A 463 9.48 24.28 -12.90
C CYS A 463 10.35 23.15 -12.31
N SER A 464 11.66 23.40 -12.19
CA SER A 464 12.63 22.37 -11.79
C SER A 464 12.44 21.83 -10.37
N TRP A 465 11.90 22.62 -9.43
CA TRP A 465 11.60 22.16 -8.07
C TRP A 465 10.16 21.63 -7.90
N GLY A 466 9.30 21.75 -8.91
CA GLY A 466 7.90 21.31 -8.85
C GLY A 466 6.96 22.30 -9.52
N GLY A 467 5.99 22.86 -8.81
CA GLY A 467 5.07 23.84 -9.39
C GLY A 467 4.05 24.42 -8.41
N ALA A 468 3.12 25.20 -8.96
CA ALA A 468 2.01 25.77 -8.22
C ALA A 468 0.73 25.79 -9.06
N ILE A 469 -0.40 25.55 -8.41
CA ILE A 469 -1.75 25.83 -8.90
C ILE A 469 -2.43 26.63 -7.79
N LEU A 470 -2.50 27.95 -7.94
CA LEU A 470 -2.92 28.86 -6.88
C LEU A 470 -4.38 29.28 -7.03
N ALA A 471 -5.01 29.65 -5.92
CA ALA A 471 -6.33 30.25 -5.91
C ALA A 471 -6.36 31.54 -6.76
N PRO A 472 -7.48 31.83 -7.45
CA PRO A 472 -8.72 31.06 -7.48
C PRO A 472 -8.75 29.98 -8.59
N TYR A 473 -7.59 29.61 -9.15
CA TYR A 473 -7.48 28.82 -10.38
C TYR A 473 -7.29 27.32 -10.15
N VAL A 474 -7.46 26.84 -8.91
CA VAL A 474 -7.47 25.41 -8.60
C VAL A 474 -8.74 24.74 -9.15
N MET A 475 -9.91 25.29 -8.81
CA MET A 475 -11.20 24.74 -9.20
C MET A 475 -12.30 25.80 -9.32
N SER A 476 -13.31 25.48 -10.12
CA SER A 476 -14.60 26.17 -10.12
C SER A 476 -15.59 25.36 -9.27
N GLN A 477 -16.12 25.97 -8.22
CA GLN A 477 -17.21 25.39 -7.45
C GLN A 477 -18.55 25.90 -7.97
N ILE A 478 -19.41 24.99 -8.45
CA ILE A 478 -20.75 25.30 -8.98
C ILE A 478 -21.83 25.07 -7.91
N SER A 479 -21.68 24.01 -7.12
CA SER A 479 -22.48 23.68 -5.94
C SER A 479 -21.59 23.02 -4.88
N GLU A 480 -22.16 22.59 -3.75
CA GLU A 480 -21.41 21.82 -2.74
C GLU A 480 -20.87 20.51 -3.33
N GLU A 481 -21.65 19.86 -4.20
CA GLU A 481 -21.38 18.56 -4.81
C GLU A 481 -20.66 18.65 -6.17
N THR A 482 -20.64 19.82 -6.81
CA THR A 482 -20.05 20.00 -8.15
C THR A 482 -18.85 20.92 -8.12
N ARG A 483 -17.67 20.30 -8.13
CA ARG A 483 -16.35 20.96 -8.29
C ARG A 483 -15.76 20.56 -9.64
N LEU A 484 -15.31 21.54 -10.40
CA LEU A 484 -14.73 21.35 -11.73
C LEU A 484 -13.28 21.86 -11.77
N HIS A 485 -12.41 21.12 -12.42
CA HIS A 485 -11.04 21.52 -12.67
C HIS A 485 -10.92 22.63 -13.73
N PHE A 486 -10.18 23.68 -13.42
CA PHE A 486 -9.75 24.64 -14.43
C PHE A 486 -8.62 24.11 -15.31
N VAL A 487 -7.73 23.30 -14.74
CA VAL A 487 -6.57 22.74 -15.43
C VAL A 487 -6.62 21.21 -15.44
N ASP A 488 -6.18 20.56 -16.51
CA ASP A 488 -6.04 19.10 -16.57
C ASP A 488 -5.03 18.65 -15.48
N PRO A 489 -5.48 18.00 -14.40
CA PRO A 489 -4.59 17.63 -13.31
C PRO A 489 -3.54 16.61 -13.77
N PHE A 490 -3.88 15.70 -14.70
CA PHE A 490 -2.92 14.71 -15.20
C PHE A 490 -1.78 15.38 -15.98
N ALA A 491 -2.09 16.42 -16.75
CA ALA A 491 -1.08 17.16 -17.50
C ALA A 491 -0.14 17.96 -16.60
N VAL A 492 -0.68 18.65 -15.59
CA VAL A 492 0.14 19.45 -14.65
C VAL A 492 0.96 18.53 -13.74
N LEU A 493 0.33 17.52 -13.14
CA LEU A 493 1.03 16.55 -12.30
C LEU A 493 2.06 15.77 -13.11
N GLY A 494 1.77 15.39 -14.35
CA GLY A 494 2.72 14.73 -15.26
C GLY A 494 3.94 15.57 -15.65
N ARG A 495 3.90 16.89 -15.49
CA ARG A 495 5.10 17.76 -15.62
C ARG A 495 5.95 17.78 -14.36
N ILE A 496 5.34 17.61 -13.19
CA ILE A 496 6.02 17.60 -11.89
C ILE A 496 6.59 16.21 -11.59
N TRP A 497 5.73 15.20 -11.71
CA TRP A 497 5.97 13.78 -11.48
C TRP A 497 5.54 13.00 -12.73
N PRO A 498 6.46 12.72 -13.66
CA PRO A 498 6.07 12.17 -14.96
C PRO A 498 5.36 10.81 -14.85
N GLU A 499 4.23 10.69 -15.53
CA GLU A 499 3.41 9.48 -15.60
C GLU A 499 4.14 8.33 -16.31
N GLY A 500 3.99 7.11 -15.80
CA GLY A 500 4.35 5.90 -16.55
C GLY A 500 5.85 5.70 -16.84
N ILE A 501 6.74 6.38 -16.13
CA ILE A 501 8.18 6.09 -16.15
C ILE A 501 8.50 4.76 -15.44
N PHE A 502 7.54 4.20 -14.72
CA PHE A 502 7.65 2.95 -13.97
C PHE A 502 6.35 2.14 -14.03
N PRO A 503 6.39 0.81 -13.81
CA PRO A 503 5.23 -0.07 -13.85
C PRO A 503 4.27 0.26 -12.70
N ALA A 504 3.26 1.09 -12.96
CA ALA A 504 2.32 1.58 -11.97
C ALA A 504 1.40 0.44 -11.47
N PRO A 505 1.30 0.19 -10.15
CA PRO A 505 0.28 -0.68 -9.57
C PRO A 505 -1.14 -0.31 -10.04
N ASP A 506 -1.88 -1.25 -10.64
CA ASP A 506 -3.25 -1.01 -11.10
C ASP A 506 -4.28 -1.79 -10.24
N VAL A 507 -5.16 -1.04 -9.57
CA VAL A 507 -6.24 -1.59 -8.72
C VAL A 507 -7.58 -1.70 -9.44
N THR A 508 -7.61 -1.38 -10.75
CA THR A 508 -8.85 -1.31 -11.54
C THR A 508 -9.02 -2.54 -12.45
N THR A 509 -7.95 -3.31 -12.63
CA THR A 509 -7.82 -4.36 -13.64
C THR A 509 -7.28 -5.63 -13.01
N ARG A 510 -7.81 -6.77 -13.43
CA ARG A 510 -7.28 -8.10 -13.08
C ARG A 510 -7.33 -8.97 -14.32
N ASP A 511 -6.22 -9.65 -14.60
CA ASP A 511 -6.07 -10.53 -15.75
C ASP A 511 -6.66 -9.91 -17.04
N GLY A 512 -6.31 -8.65 -17.31
CA GLY A 512 -6.60 -7.95 -18.56
C GLY A 512 -7.98 -7.33 -18.70
N LEU A 513 -8.91 -7.57 -17.76
CA LEU A 513 -10.25 -6.99 -17.75
C LEU A 513 -10.45 -6.08 -16.55
N ARG A 514 -11.36 -5.12 -16.68
CA ARG A 514 -11.77 -4.24 -15.58
C ARG A 514 -12.42 -5.09 -14.48
N ILE A 515 -12.05 -4.84 -13.24
CA ILE A 515 -12.58 -5.54 -12.06
C ILE A 515 -14.08 -5.24 -11.90
N PHE A 516 -14.83 -6.27 -11.52
CA PHE A 516 -16.23 -6.23 -11.13
C PHE A 516 -16.46 -6.98 -9.81
N PHE A 517 -17.17 -6.34 -8.90
CA PHE A 517 -17.72 -7.00 -7.70
C PHE A 517 -18.98 -6.27 -7.23
N THR A 518 -19.78 -6.96 -6.43
CA THR A 518 -21.01 -6.40 -5.86
C THR A 518 -21.08 -6.68 -4.37
N HIS A 519 -21.63 -5.73 -3.61
CA HIS A 519 -21.84 -5.92 -2.18
C HIS A 519 -23.12 -5.25 -1.68
N VAL A 520 -23.65 -5.80 -0.58
CA VAL A 520 -24.90 -5.39 0.05
C VAL A 520 -24.65 -4.99 1.50
N ASP A 521 -25.00 -3.75 1.83
CA ASP A 521 -24.99 -3.26 3.21
C ASP A 521 -26.22 -3.75 3.99
N GLY A 522 -26.06 -3.88 5.30
CA GLY A 522 -27.02 -4.54 6.18
C GLY A 522 -28.38 -3.83 6.32
N ASP A 523 -28.50 -2.60 5.84
CA ASP A 523 -29.68 -1.75 6.02
C ASP A 523 -30.92 -2.31 5.32
N GLY A 524 -32.06 -2.17 6.00
CA GLY A 524 -33.36 -2.56 5.46
C GLY A 524 -33.59 -4.07 5.41
N PHE A 525 -32.78 -4.88 6.11
CA PHE A 525 -32.92 -6.33 6.11
C PHE A 525 -34.34 -6.77 6.52
N SER A 526 -34.87 -6.19 7.60
CA SER A 526 -36.24 -6.47 8.09
C SER A 526 -37.35 -5.64 7.45
N SER A 527 -37.03 -4.66 6.59
CA SER A 527 -38.03 -3.83 5.90
C SER A 527 -38.98 -4.70 5.09
N LEU A 528 -40.24 -4.28 4.95
CA LEU A 528 -41.24 -5.03 4.18
C LEU A 528 -41.21 -4.60 2.71
N SER A 529 -41.21 -5.57 1.80
CA SER A 529 -41.22 -5.28 0.38
C SER A 529 -42.65 -5.16 -0.17
N THR A 530 -42.89 -4.11 -0.95
CA THR A 530 -44.12 -3.96 -1.74
C THR A 530 -44.11 -4.84 -3.00
N VAL A 531 -42.93 -5.29 -3.44
CA VAL A 531 -42.76 -6.20 -4.59
C VAL A 531 -43.35 -7.57 -4.30
N THR A 532 -43.24 -8.04 -3.06
CA THR A 532 -43.87 -9.29 -2.62
C THR A 532 -44.50 -9.05 -1.25
N PRO A 533 -45.77 -8.60 -1.21
CA PRO A 533 -46.43 -8.20 0.02
C PRO A 533 -46.36 -9.28 1.11
N GLY A 534 -45.96 -8.87 2.32
CA GLY A 534 -45.83 -9.76 3.47
C GLY A 534 -44.47 -10.45 3.62
N LYS A 535 -43.53 -10.22 2.70
CA LYS A 535 -42.12 -10.65 2.84
C LYS A 535 -41.21 -9.49 3.19
N THR A 536 -40.12 -9.82 3.87
CA THR A 536 -39.02 -8.88 4.11
C THR A 536 -38.22 -8.62 2.82
N CYS A 537 -37.54 -7.48 2.75
CA CYS A 537 -36.61 -7.14 1.68
C CYS A 537 -35.48 -8.17 1.57
N ALA A 538 -34.99 -8.72 2.70
CA ALA A 538 -34.03 -9.83 2.70
C ALA A 538 -34.56 -11.07 1.96
N GLU A 539 -35.79 -11.50 2.21
CA GLU A 539 -36.40 -12.64 1.50
C GLU A 539 -36.59 -12.35 0.01
N VAL A 540 -37.05 -11.13 -0.33
CA VAL A 540 -37.27 -10.75 -1.73
C VAL A 540 -35.97 -10.66 -2.50
N LEU A 541 -34.92 -10.09 -1.92
CA LEU A 541 -33.61 -9.98 -2.55
C LEU A 541 -32.97 -11.36 -2.73
N GLU A 542 -33.10 -12.24 -1.74
CA GLU A 542 -32.67 -13.64 -1.85
C GLU A 542 -33.35 -14.35 -3.02
N GLU A 543 -34.69 -14.24 -3.12
CA GLU A 543 -35.49 -14.95 -4.12
C GLU A 543 -35.37 -14.39 -5.53
N LYS A 544 -35.18 -13.08 -5.69
CA LYS A 544 -35.26 -12.42 -7.00
C LYS A 544 -33.91 -12.06 -7.60
N ILE A 545 -32.83 -12.07 -6.80
CA ILE A 545 -31.50 -11.64 -7.19
C ILE A 545 -30.43 -12.65 -6.74
N ILE A 546 -30.24 -12.84 -5.43
CA ILE A 546 -29.02 -13.49 -4.91
C ILE A 546 -28.89 -14.96 -5.35
N LYS A 547 -29.99 -15.74 -5.33
CA LYS A 547 -29.97 -17.16 -5.70
C LYS A 547 -29.61 -17.43 -7.15
N ASP A 548 -30.01 -16.51 -8.04
CA ASP A 548 -29.86 -16.66 -9.48
C ASP A 548 -28.65 -15.89 -10.03
N LEU A 549 -27.89 -15.22 -9.15
CA LEU A 549 -26.73 -14.44 -9.53
C LEU A 549 -25.57 -15.37 -9.93
N PRO A 550 -25.03 -15.28 -11.15
CA PRO A 550 -23.93 -16.14 -11.60
C PRO A 550 -22.56 -15.71 -11.04
N TRP A 551 -22.53 -14.59 -10.31
CA TRP A 551 -21.34 -13.95 -9.76
C TRP A 551 -21.32 -14.05 -8.23
N PRO A 552 -20.13 -13.96 -7.60
CA PRO A 552 -20.00 -13.68 -6.17
C PRO A 552 -20.64 -12.35 -5.76
N ILE A 553 -21.18 -12.30 -4.54
CA ILE A 553 -21.71 -11.10 -3.89
C ILE A 553 -21.36 -11.11 -2.40
N SER A 554 -20.88 -9.99 -1.87
CA SER A 554 -20.62 -9.85 -0.43
C SER A 554 -21.85 -9.28 0.27
N ILE A 555 -22.30 -9.89 1.37
CA ILE A 555 -23.53 -9.49 2.06
C ILE A 555 -23.26 -9.34 3.55
N SER A 556 -23.59 -8.16 4.06
CA SER A 556 -23.47 -7.84 5.47
C SER A 556 -24.82 -7.83 6.19
N VAL A 557 -24.78 -7.89 7.52
CA VAL A 557 -25.95 -7.74 8.40
C VAL A 557 -25.58 -6.90 9.61
N VAL A 558 -26.57 -6.22 10.20
CA VAL A 558 -26.42 -5.51 11.47
C VAL A 558 -26.69 -6.48 12.63
N GLU A 559 -25.71 -6.68 13.52
CA GLU A 559 -25.85 -7.69 14.58
C GLU A 559 -26.99 -7.38 15.57
N SER A 560 -27.18 -6.12 15.98
CA SER A 560 -28.23 -5.73 16.92
C SER A 560 -29.65 -6.01 16.39
N GLU A 561 -29.86 -5.83 15.09
CA GLU A 561 -31.10 -6.23 14.41
C GLU A 561 -31.27 -7.76 14.45
N MET A 562 -30.21 -8.53 14.17
CA MET A 562 -30.28 -9.99 14.25
C MET A 562 -30.56 -10.48 15.68
N ARG A 563 -30.13 -9.73 16.70
CA ARG A 563 -30.33 -10.06 18.11
C ARG A 563 -31.71 -9.67 18.65
N GLY A 564 -32.51 -8.90 17.92
CA GLY A 564 -33.78 -8.42 18.47
C GLY A 564 -33.61 -7.20 19.37
N GLU A 565 -32.51 -6.47 19.27
CA GLU A 565 -32.09 -5.45 20.25
C GLU A 565 -32.55 -4.04 19.91
N MET A 566 -33.00 -3.77 18.68
CA MET A 566 -33.54 -2.46 18.32
C MET A 566 -34.86 -2.18 19.06
N LEU A 567 -35.08 -0.92 19.46
CA LEU A 567 -36.25 -0.48 20.22
C LEU A 567 -37.57 -0.78 19.48
N THR A 568 -37.57 -0.59 18.16
CA THR A 568 -38.74 -0.76 17.29
C THR A 568 -39.08 -2.23 16.98
N GLN A 569 -38.21 -3.17 17.34
CA GLN A 569 -38.29 -4.56 16.90
C GLN A 569 -39.20 -5.41 17.79
N LYS A 570 -40.09 -6.18 17.16
CA LYS A 570 -41.13 -6.95 17.88
C LYS A 570 -40.58 -8.25 18.45
N PRO A 571 -41.19 -8.77 19.53
CA PRO A 571 -40.86 -10.09 20.06
C PRO A 571 -40.97 -11.19 19.00
N GLY A 572 -39.96 -12.05 18.90
CA GLY A 572 -39.92 -13.18 17.96
C GLY A 572 -39.39 -12.86 16.56
N GLU A 573 -39.25 -11.58 16.18
CA GLU A 573 -38.68 -11.21 14.86
C GLU A 573 -37.23 -11.69 14.71
N SER A 574 -36.44 -11.64 15.79
CA SER A 574 -35.03 -12.07 15.81
C SER A 574 -34.80 -13.50 15.29
N ASP A 575 -35.66 -14.47 15.65
CA ASP A 575 -35.51 -15.86 15.20
C ASP A 575 -35.80 -16.01 13.70
N THR A 576 -36.79 -15.28 13.20
CA THR A 576 -37.12 -15.21 11.77
C THR A 576 -35.97 -14.60 10.99
N LEU A 577 -35.44 -13.45 11.43
CA LEU A 577 -34.34 -12.76 10.74
C LEU A 577 -33.06 -13.60 10.73
N LYS A 578 -32.70 -14.22 11.87
CA LYS A 578 -31.56 -15.15 11.93
C LYS A 578 -31.73 -16.34 11.00
N THR A 579 -32.95 -16.86 10.85
CA THR A 579 -33.24 -17.95 9.92
C THR A 579 -33.02 -17.52 8.47
N ILE A 580 -33.47 -16.32 8.10
CA ILE A 580 -33.25 -15.75 6.76
C ILE A 580 -31.75 -15.48 6.54
N ALA A 581 -31.07 -14.84 7.49
CA ALA A 581 -29.64 -14.55 7.41
C ALA A 581 -28.80 -15.82 7.23
N ARG A 582 -29.04 -16.86 8.03
CA ARG A 582 -28.35 -18.17 7.86
C ARG A 582 -28.56 -18.77 6.48
N ARG A 583 -29.78 -18.64 5.93
CA ARG A 583 -30.10 -19.16 4.59
C ARG A 583 -29.34 -18.40 3.51
N ILE A 584 -29.31 -17.07 3.58
CA ILE A 584 -28.58 -16.21 2.64
C ILE A 584 -27.07 -16.45 2.74
N LEU A 585 -26.50 -16.36 3.95
CA LEU A 585 -25.05 -16.49 4.18
C LEU A 585 -24.52 -17.90 3.87
N ALA A 586 -25.38 -18.92 3.83
CA ALA A 586 -25.01 -20.26 3.42
C ALA A 586 -24.89 -20.45 1.90
N LEU A 587 -25.40 -19.52 1.07
CA LEU A 587 -25.35 -19.63 -0.39
C LEU A 587 -23.90 -19.62 -0.89
N PRO A 588 -23.52 -20.45 -1.87
CA PRO A 588 -22.12 -20.60 -2.29
C PRO A 588 -21.53 -19.34 -2.93
N ASN A 589 -22.37 -18.50 -3.54
CA ASN A 589 -21.99 -17.24 -4.19
C ASN A 589 -22.03 -16.04 -3.23
N VAL A 590 -22.25 -16.23 -1.92
CA VAL A 590 -22.30 -15.14 -0.94
C VAL A 590 -21.03 -15.10 -0.10
N GLU A 591 -20.39 -13.95 0.07
CA GLU A 591 -19.33 -13.73 1.08
C GLU A 591 -19.95 -13.06 2.31
N PRO A 592 -19.89 -13.68 3.52
CA PRO A 592 -20.42 -13.07 4.72
C PRO A 592 -19.59 -11.87 5.17
N ALA A 593 -20.29 -10.77 5.49
CA ALA A 593 -19.71 -9.54 5.99
C ALA A 593 -20.44 -9.03 7.24
N SER A 594 -19.87 -8.05 7.93
CA SER A 594 -20.48 -7.33 9.04
C SER A 594 -20.80 -5.90 8.62
N HIS A 595 -21.97 -5.40 9.03
CA HIS A 595 -22.33 -3.99 8.95
C HIS A 595 -22.42 -3.38 10.35
N SER A 596 -21.41 -3.70 11.17
CA SER A 596 -21.26 -3.33 12.58
C SER A 596 -22.22 -4.03 13.56
N TYR A 597 -22.15 -3.65 14.83
CA TYR A 597 -23.06 -4.12 15.87
C TYR A 597 -24.34 -3.28 15.89
N SER A 598 -24.20 -1.98 16.13
CA SER A 598 -25.31 -1.08 16.39
C SER A 598 -25.67 -0.18 15.21
N HIS A 599 -24.97 -0.34 14.08
CA HIS A 599 -25.06 0.56 12.92
C HIS A 599 -24.77 2.00 13.31
N PRO A 600 -23.50 2.35 13.60
CA PRO A 600 -23.12 3.75 13.74
C PRO A 600 -23.49 4.52 12.48
N TYR A 601 -24.34 5.53 12.65
CA TYR A 601 -24.52 6.61 11.68
C TYR A 601 -23.30 7.53 11.69
N VAL A 602 -22.72 7.72 12.88
CA VAL A 602 -21.47 8.44 13.07
C VAL A 602 -20.59 7.66 14.01
N TRP A 603 -19.37 7.41 13.55
CA TRP A 603 -18.40 6.56 14.25
C TRP A 603 -17.57 7.29 15.30
N ARG A 604 -17.58 8.63 15.28
CA ARG A 604 -16.68 9.48 16.06
C ARG A 604 -17.42 10.67 16.65
N ASP A 605 -17.23 10.90 17.94
CA ASP A 605 -17.84 12.04 18.64
C ASP A 605 -17.13 13.38 18.33
N ASP A 606 -15.90 13.34 17.78
CA ASP A 606 -15.09 14.51 17.42
C ASP A 606 -15.26 14.97 15.97
N ASP A 607 -16.15 14.33 15.21
CA ASP A 607 -16.46 14.66 13.83
C ASP A 607 -17.61 15.67 13.80
N MET A 608 -17.34 16.95 13.50
CA MET A 608 -18.37 18.00 13.51
C MET A 608 -19.38 17.92 12.35
N GLU A 609 -19.16 17.06 11.35
CA GLU A 609 -20.19 16.73 10.36
C GLU A 609 -21.39 16.01 11.01
N TYR A 610 -21.21 15.45 12.22
CA TYR A 610 -22.21 14.82 13.08
C TYR A 610 -23.46 15.68 13.31
N ASP A 611 -23.29 16.94 13.73
CA ASP A 611 -24.39 17.76 14.24
C ASP A 611 -25.38 18.23 13.16
N ALA A 612 -24.98 18.16 11.88
CA ALA A 612 -25.78 18.67 10.77
C ALA A 612 -26.79 17.66 10.20
N TYR A 613 -26.50 16.36 10.27
CA TYR A 613 -27.26 15.33 9.53
C TYR A 613 -27.88 14.23 10.39
N TYR A 614 -27.38 13.96 11.61
CA TYR A 614 -27.84 12.83 12.41
C TYR A 614 -28.31 13.27 13.81
N GLU A 615 -29.54 12.91 14.18
CA GLU A 615 -30.09 13.17 15.52
C GLU A 615 -29.50 12.25 16.61
N ARG A 616 -28.80 11.18 16.20
CA ARG A 616 -28.23 10.14 17.07
C ARG A 616 -27.05 9.44 16.40
N ALA A 617 -26.14 8.90 17.21
CA ALA A 617 -24.93 8.24 16.71
C ALA A 617 -25.17 6.87 16.06
N ASN A 618 -26.25 6.16 16.39
CA ASN A 618 -26.53 4.80 15.92
C ASN A 618 -28.03 4.43 16.01
N LEU A 619 -28.38 3.20 15.60
CA LEU A 619 -29.74 2.67 15.78
C LEU A 619 -30.19 2.75 17.24
N GLU A 620 -31.47 3.03 17.42
CA GLU A 620 -32.05 3.11 18.76
C GLU A 620 -32.21 1.71 19.36
N LEU A 621 -31.38 1.41 20.35
CA LEU A 621 -31.37 0.12 21.03
C LEU A 621 -32.30 0.14 22.25
N LYS A 622 -32.80 -1.04 22.62
CA LYS A 622 -33.60 -1.22 23.85
C LYS A 622 -32.77 -0.79 25.08
N PRO A 623 -33.37 -0.11 26.07
CA PRO A 623 -32.65 0.32 27.28
C PRO A 623 -31.92 -0.81 28.03
N THR A 624 -32.40 -2.05 27.91
CA THR A 624 -31.80 -3.24 28.51
C THR A 624 -30.44 -3.64 27.91
N VAL A 625 -30.10 -3.14 26.72
CA VAL A 625 -28.83 -3.42 26.03
C VAL A 625 -27.67 -2.67 26.70
N ASN A 626 -27.94 -1.50 27.30
CA ASN A 626 -26.97 -0.65 27.99
C ASN A 626 -25.69 -0.41 27.17
N TYR A 627 -25.84 0.24 26.01
CA TYR A 627 -24.74 0.58 25.11
C TYR A 627 -24.72 2.10 24.87
N PRO A 628 -24.08 2.88 25.77
CA PRO A 628 -24.20 4.33 25.79
C PRO A 628 -23.29 5.07 24.81
N LYS A 629 -22.33 4.38 24.18
CA LYS A 629 -21.36 4.96 23.25
C LYS A 629 -20.87 3.93 22.25
N ILE A 630 -20.36 4.38 21.11
CA ILE A 630 -19.76 3.54 20.09
C ILE A 630 -18.38 3.05 20.54
N GLU A 631 -18.16 1.74 20.52
CA GLU A 631 -16.88 1.12 20.87
C GLU A 631 -16.35 0.32 19.67
N GLY A 632 -15.23 0.74 19.09
CA GLY A 632 -14.67 0.16 17.85
C GLY A 632 -14.51 -1.36 17.90
N ASN A 633 -13.98 -1.91 19.00
CA ASN A 633 -13.88 -3.36 19.16
C ASN A 633 -15.23 -4.09 19.22
N ARG A 634 -16.25 -3.51 19.86
CA ARG A 634 -17.59 -4.11 19.97
C ARG A 634 -18.32 -4.08 18.63
N GLU A 635 -18.22 -2.95 17.92
CA GLU A 635 -18.83 -2.75 16.61
C GLU A 635 -18.22 -3.66 15.55
N VAL A 636 -16.90 -3.88 15.60
CA VAL A 636 -16.18 -4.53 14.50
C VAL A 636 -15.88 -5.99 14.80
N ALA A 637 -14.83 -6.30 15.58
CA ALA A 637 -14.42 -7.67 15.88
C ALA A 637 -15.53 -8.47 16.58
N GLY A 638 -16.26 -7.84 17.51
CA GLY A 638 -17.40 -8.48 18.19
C GLY A 638 -18.52 -8.88 17.23
N SER A 639 -18.88 -8.00 16.28
CA SER A 639 -19.91 -8.29 15.28
C SER A 639 -19.46 -9.34 14.27
N LEU A 640 -18.22 -9.25 13.78
CA LEU A 640 -17.64 -10.26 12.90
C LEU A 640 -17.61 -11.65 13.57
N GLU A 641 -17.25 -11.72 14.85
CA GLU A 641 -17.24 -12.95 15.63
C GLU A 641 -18.66 -13.51 15.81
N TYR A 642 -19.64 -12.67 16.16
CA TYR A 642 -21.04 -13.08 16.28
C TYR A 642 -21.57 -13.64 14.96
N ILE A 643 -21.42 -12.92 13.86
CA ILE A 643 -21.92 -13.35 12.54
C ILE A 643 -21.27 -14.67 12.13
N THR A 644 -19.96 -14.79 12.34
CA THR A 644 -19.20 -16.03 12.06
C THR A 644 -19.73 -17.21 12.86
N LYS A 645 -19.98 -17.05 14.15
CA LYS A 645 -20.38 -18.16 15.04
C LYS A 645 -21.86 -18.50 14.94
N GLU A 646 -22.71 -17.50 14.83
CA GLU A 646 -24.16 -17.66 14.99
C GLU A 646 -24.91 -17.76 13.66
N LEU A 647 -24.38 -17.15 12.58
CA LEU A 647 -25.09 -17.01 11.31
C LEU A 647 -24.43 -17.75 10.14
N CYS A 648 -23.12 -17.88 10.15
CA CYS A 648 -22.38 -18.52 9.06
C CYS A 648 -22.31 -20.05 9.20
N PRO A 649 -22.26 -20.80 8.08
CA PRO A 649 -21.93 -22.22 8.14
C PRO A 649 -20.45 -22.45 8.50
N PRO A 650 -20.10 -23.63 9.04
CA PRO A 650 -18.70 -23.99 9.31
C PRO A 650 -17.81 -23.82 8.08
N GLY A 651 -16.63 -23.22 8.26
CA GLY A 651 -15.65 -23.01 7.18
C GLY A 651 -15.87 -21.76 6.32
N LYS A 652 -16.89 -20.94 6.63
CA LYS A 652 -17.21 -19.72 5.89
C LYS A 652 -17.36 -18.50 6.82
N PRO A 653 -16.30 -18.10 7.54
CA PRO A 653 -16.37 -17.00 8.50
C PRO A 653 -16.61 -15.65 7.83
N ALA A 654 -17.20 -14.70 8.56
CA ALA A 654 -17.26 -13.31 8.15
C ALA A 654 -15.89 -12.65 8.34
N ARG A 655 -15.30 -12.16 7.25
CA ARG A 655 -13.96 -11.53 7.21
C ARG A 655 -13.94 -10.21 6.43
N LEU A 656 -15.11 -9.59 6.28
CA LEU A 656 -15.28 -8.31 5.63
C LEU A 656 -16.13 -7.41 6.53
N MET A 657 -15.62 -6.22 6.83
CA MET A 657 -16.35 -5.14 7.50
C MET A 657 -16.78 -4.12 6.45
N LEU A 658 -18.07 -3.84 6.37
CA LEU A 658 -18.63 -2.79 5.51
C LEU A 658 -19.04 -1.62 6.42
N TRP A 659 -18.37 -0.47 6.30
CA TRP A 659 -18.61 0.67 7.19
C TRP A 659 -20.02 1.22 7.01
N SER A 660 -20.72 1.46 8.12
CA SER A 660 -22.06 2.04 8.16
C SER A 660 -22.02 3.57 8.27
N GLY A 661 -23.15 4.21 8.01
CA GLY A 661 -23.34 5.64 8.28
C GLY A 661 -22.42 6.53 7.45
N ASN A 662 -21.82 7.53 8.08
CA ASN A 662 -20.89 8.46 7.45
C ASN A 662 -19.59 7.80 6.95
N CYS A 663 -19.35 6.53 7.28
CA CYS A 663 -18.16 5.79 6.85
C CYS A 663 -16.84 6.44 7.28
N ARG A 664 -16.82 7.18 8.39
CA ARG A 664 -15.64 7.85 8.97
C ARG A 664 -15.22 7.16 10.29
N PRO A 665 -14.78 5.88 10.24
CA PRO A 665 -14.51 5.07 11.43
C PRO A 665 -13.42 5.67 12.32
N SER A 666 -13.46 5.32 13.61
CA SER A 666 -12.34 5.61 14.50
C SER A 666 -11.14 4.71 14.22
N GLU A 667 -9.94 5.17 14.60
CA GLU A 667 -8.70 4.41 14.48
C GLU A 667 -8.80 3.03 15.17
N ASP A 668 -9.39 2.97 16.36
CA ASP A 668 -9.60 1.69 17.06
C ASP A 668 -10.54 0.75 16.31
N ALA A 669 -11.57 1.28 15.62
CA ALA A 669 -12.47 0.47 14.80
C ALA A 669 -11.74 -0.15 13.61
N ILE A 670 -10.91 0.62 12.90
CA ILE A 670 -10.10 0.09 11.78
C ILE A 670 -9.11 -0.95 12.29
N LEU A 671 -8.33 -0.63 13.33
CA LEU A 671 -7.37 -1.57 13.91
C LEU A 671 -8.03 -2.83 14.47
N SER A 672 -9.28 -2.74 14.95
CA SER A 672 -10.08 -3.89 15.37
C SER A 672 -10.35 -4.85 14.21
N ALA A 673 -10.72 -4.34 13.02
CA ALA A 673 -10.85 -5.17 11.82
C ALA A 673 -9.53 -5.84 11.45
N GLU A 674 -8.43 -5.10 11.46
CA GLU A 674 -7.10 -5.61 11.11
C GLU A 674 -6.62 -6.70 12.05
N ARG A 675 -6.75 -6.50 13.37
CA ARG A 675 -6.41 -7.51 14.39
C ARG A 675 -7.26 -8.78 14.28
N PHE A 676 -8.51 -8.65 13.83
CA PHE A 676 -9.37 -9.79 13.55
C PHE A 676 -8.97 -10.54 12.26
N GLY A 677 -8.15 -9.93 11.41
CA GLY A 677 -7.82 -10.45 10.08
C GLY A 677 -8.95 -10.24 9.05
N ALA A 678 -9.78 -9.21 9.27
CA ALA A 678 -10.83 -8.81 8.32
C ALA A 678 -10.34 -7.71 7.38
N THR A 679 -10.79 -7.78 6.13
CA THR A 679 -10.74 -6.64 5.21
C THR A 679 -11.87 -5.67 5.55
N HIS A 680 -11.76 -4.41 5.14
CA HIS A 680 -12.86 -3.45 5.28
C HIS A 680 -13.03 -2.58 4.04
N LEU A 681 -14.25 -2.09 3.81
CA LEU A 681 -14.67 -1.31 2.65
C LEU A 681 -15.78 -0.32 3.06
N ASN A 682 -16.09 0.63 2.16
CA ASN A 682 -17.09 1.72 2.23
C ASN A 682 -16.46 3.07 2.57
N GLY A 683 -17.23 4.14 2.34
CA GLY A 683 -16.76 5.51 2.23
C GLY A 683 -16.32 5.88 0.80
N GLY A 684 -15.98 7.15 0.61
CA GLY A 684 -15.55 7.72 -0.67
C GLY A 684 -16.69 7.98 -1.64
N ASN A 685 -16.94 9.23 -2.00
CA ASN A 685 -18.15 9.63 -2.74
C ASN A 685 -17.97 9.67 -4.27
N THR A 686 -17.74 8.50 -4.89
CA THR A 686 -17.71 8.41 -6.36
C THR A 686 -19.12 8.39 -6.96
N ILE A 687 -19.54 9.53 -7.51
CA ILE A 687 -20.88 9.78 -8.10
C ILE A 687 -20.83 10.46 -9.49
N LEU A 688 -19.65 10.49 -10.13
CA LEU A 688 -19.44 11.05 -11.46
C LEU A 688 -20.51 10.58 -12.44
N SER A 689 -21.27 11.50 -13.00
CA SER A 689 -22.38 11.18 -13.91
C SER A 689 -22.63 12.35 -14.84
N ARG A 690 -23.59 12.21 -15.78
CA ARG A 690 -24.01 13.34 -16.61
C ARG A 690 -24.61 14.49 -15.77
N ARG A 691 -25.11 14.20 -14.56
CA ARG A 691 -25.61 15.19 -13.59
C ARG A 691 -24.46 15.86 -12.82
N PHE A 692 -23.44 15.09 -12.44
CA PHE A 692 -22.27 15.55 -11.70
C PHE A 692 -20.99 15.27 -12.52
N PRO A 693 -20.67 16.09 -13.53
CA PRO A 693 -19.71 15.71 -14.58
C PRO A 693 -18.23 16.00 -14.26
N GLY A 694 -17.89 16.43 -13.05
CA GLY A 694 -16.53 16.80 -12.66
C GLY A 694 -15.71 15.63 -12.12
N LEU A 695 -14.42 15.57 -12.45
CA LEU A 695 -13.48 14.56 -11.95
C LEU A 695 -13.39 14.55 -10.42
N ALA A 696 -13.62 15.69 -9.76
CA ALA A 696 -13.67 15.78 -8.31
C ALA A 696 -14.83 14.96 -7.67
N ALA A 697 -15.81 14.52 -8.47
CA ALA A 697 -16.85 13.58 -8.07
C ALA A 697 -16.40 12.10 -8.15
N VAL A 698 -15.11 11.85 -8.35
CA VAL A 698 -14.49 10.52 -8.28
C VAL A 698 -13.54 10.50 -7.09
N ALA A 699 -13.93 9.80 -6.03
CA ALA A 699 -13.12 9.68 -4.82
C ALA A 699 -11.81 8.91 -5.09
N PRO A 700 -10.75 9.07 -4.27
CA PRO A 700 -9.58 8.20 -4.31
C PRO A 700 -9.91 6.74 -3.95
N LYS A 701 -8.93 5.82 -4.03
CA LYS A 701 -9.12 4.40 -3.66
C LYS A 701 -9.12 4.15 -2.15
N LEU A 702 -8.56 5.08 -1.38
CA LEU A 702 -8.36 5.00 0.07
C LEU A 702 -8.31 6.39 0.70
N THR A 703 -8.39 6.45 2.02
CA THR A 703 -8.09 7.63 2.84
C THR A 703 -7.30 7.26 4.09
N TRP A 704 -6.89 8.28 4.83
CA TRP A 704 -6.11 8.18 6.06
C TRP A 704 -6.86 8.79 7.25
N TRP A 705 -6.97 8.01 8.32
CA TRP A 705 -7.35 8.46 9.65
C TRP A 705 -6.08 8.50 10.49
N ASP A 706 -5.41 9.65 10.46
CA ASP A 706 -4.02 9.80 10.88
C ASP A 706 -3.11 8.80 10.15
N ASP A 707 -2.51 7.85 10.85
CA ASP A 707 -1.60 6.86 10.27
C ASP A 707 -2.29 5.55 9.84
N ILE A 708 -3.63 5.49 9.91
CA ILE A 708 -4.40 4.27 9.66
C ILE A 708 -5.24 4.40 8.39
N MET A 709 -5.03 3.46 7.47
CA MET A 709 -5.64 3.48 6.14
C MET A 709 -7.04 2.86 6.14
N GLN A 710 -8.00 3.57 5.56
CA GLN A 710 -9.31 3.03 5.16
C GLN A 710 -9.37 2.81 3.65
N VAL A 711 -9.92 1.68 3.21
CA VAL A 711 -10.21 1.42 1.79
C VAL A 711 -11.63 1.87 1.46
N TYR A 712 -11.79 2.64 0.38
CA TYR A 712 -13.08 3.11 -0.09
C TYR A 712 -13.76 2.17 -1.07
N ALA A 713 -15.10 2.24 -1.11
CA ALA A 713 -15.86 1.64 -2.20
C ALA A 713 -15.52 2.34 -3.53
N PRO A 714 -15.37 1.60 -4.64
CA PRO A 714 -15.10 2.21 -5.94
C PRO A 714 -16.18 3.16 -6.44
N ASN A 715 -17.46 2.86 -6.16
CA ASN A 715 -18.63 3.61 -6.60
C ASN A 715 -19.65 3.67 -5.46
N GLN A 716 -20.44 4.74 -5.39
CA GLN A 716 -21.44 4.91 -4.34
C GLN A 716 -22.71 4.07 -4.56
N ASN A 717 -23.42 3.87 -3.45
CA ASN A 717 -24.68 3.13 -3.42
C ASN A 717 -25.87 3.98 -3.88
N GLU A 718 -27.05 3.34 -3.93
CA GLU A 718 -28.28 3.95 -4.41
C GLU A 718 -28.74 5.19 -3.65
N PHE A 719 -28.36 5.35 -2.37
CA PHE A 719 -28.76 6.50 -1.53
C PHE A 719 -28.39 7.84 -2.17
N TYR A 720 -27.17 7.95 -2.71
CA TYR A 720 -26.68 9.18 -3.35
C TYR A 720 -27.33 9.45 -4.71
N TYR A 721 -27.71 8.40 -5.44
CA TYR A 721 -28.37 8.55 -6.75
C TYR A 721 -29.87 8.82 -6.64
N THR A 722 -30.49 8.47 -5.51
CA THR A 722 -31.93 8.67 -5.25
C THR A 722 -32.23 9.86 -4.35
N ASP A 723 -31.24 10.69 -4.02
CA ASP A 723 -31.40 11.85 -3.12
C ASP A 723 -32.00 11.42 -1.77
N GLY A 724 -31.39 10.42 -1.13
CA GLY A 724 -31.88 9.86 0.13
C GLY A 724 -33.24 9.18 0.03
N TRP A 725 -33.58 8.62 -1.14
CA TRP A 725 -34.89 8.05 -1.48
C TRP A 725 -36.04 9.07 -1.59
N GLU A 726 -35.74 10.36 -1.69
CA GLU A 726 -36.73 11.40 -2.01
C GLU A 726 -36.92 11.62 -3.52
N GLY A 727 -36.04 11.07 -4.35
CA GLY A 727 -36.03 11.16 -5.81
C GLY A 727 -36.73 10.01 -6.57
N GLU A 728 -36.43 9.86 -7.86
CA GLU A 728 -37.01 8.81 -8.72
C GLU A 728 -36.39 7.43 -8.44
N PHE A 729 -37.19 6.46 -7.97
CA PHE A 729 -36.70 5.13 -7.58
C PHE A 729 -36.10 4.30 -8.71
N HIS A 730 -36.65 4.34 -9.94
CA HIS A 730 -36.07 3.64 -11.09
C HIS A 730 -34.93 4.45 -11.74
N GLY A 731 -35.20 5.73 -12.01
CA GLY A 731 -34.27 6.61 -12.73
C GLY A 731 -33.04 7.01 -11.92
N GLY A 732 -33.10 6.95 -10.59
CA GLY A 732 -31.99 7.29 -9.69
C GLY A 732 -30.84 6.31 -9.81
N PHE A 733 -30.92 5.13 -9.18
CA PHE A 733 -29.78 4.23 -9.09
C PHE A 733 -29.25 3.73 -10.45
N ALA A 734 -30.12 3.57 -11.45
CA ALA A 734 -29.70 3.18 -12.81
C ALA A 734 -28.65 4.13 -13.42
N GLN A 735 -28.58 5.39 -12.97
CA GLN A 735 -27.55 6.36 -13.40
C GLN A 735 -26.13 5.99 -12.98
N VAL A 736 -25.94 5.01 -12.08
CA VAL A 736 -24.60 4.48 -11.76
C VAL A 736 -23.89 3.93 -13.01
N ILE A 737 -24.65 3.56 -14.05
CA ILE A 737 -24.08 3.16 -15.35
C ILE A 737 -23.29 4.32 -15.98
N ASP A 738 -23.72 5.57 -15.81
CA ASP A 738 -22.95 6.74 -16.27
C ASP A 738 -21.60 6.81 -15.57
N THR A 739 -21.60 6.55 -14.25
CA THR A 739 -20.38 6.46 -13.44
C THR A 739 -19.47 5.35 -13.98
N PHE A 740 -20.00 4.17 -14.26
CA PHE A 740 -19.22 3.07 -14.82
C PHE A 740 -18.63 3.44 -16.18
N GLU A 741 -19.40 4.02 -17.09
CA GLU A 741 -18.93 4.44 -18.41
C GLU A 741 -17.83 5.52 -18.30
N MET A 742 -18.09 6.60 -17.56
CA MET A 742 -17.20 7.77 -17.46
C MET A 742 -15.92 7.50 -16.67
N THR A 743 -15.93 6.55 -15.72
CA THR A 743 -14.71 6.08 -15.03
C THR A 743 -13.98 4.96 -15.78
N GLY A 744 -14.53 4.48 -16.90
CA GLY A 744 -13.90 3.48 -17.76
C GLY A 744 -13.12 4.07 -18.94
N THR A 745 -13.51 5.26 -19.42
CA THR A 745 -12.94 5.92 -20.61
C THR A 745 -12.96 7.45 -20.46
N PRO A 746 -11.96 8.20 -20.99
CA PRO A 746 -10.79 7.74 -21.75
C PRO A 746 -9.69 7.11 -20.89
N ARG A 747 -9.75 7.30 -19.57
CA ARG A 747 -8.85 6.67 -18.60
C ARG A 747 -9.68 5.76 -17.69
N ARG A 748 -9.20 4.54 -17.44
CA ARG A 748 -9.79 3.65 -16.44
C ARG A 748 -9.37 4.13 -15.04
N LEU A 749 -10.33 4.63 -14.27
CA LEU A 749 -10.11 5.23 -12.95
C LEU A 749 -10.65 4.37 -11.81
N LYS A 750 -11.69 3.57 -12.05
CA LYS A 750 -12.36 2.76 -11.01
C LYS A 750 -12.73 1.36 -11.52
N PRO A 751 -12.78 0.33 -10.67
CA PRO A 751 -13.56 -0.88 -10.91
C PRO A 751 -15.05 -0.59 -11.20
N VAL A 752 -15.77 -1.57 -11.71
CA VAL A 752 -17.25 -1.60 -11.67
C VAL A 752 -17.65 -2.18 -10.31
N ASN A 753 -18.31 -1.39 -9.48
CA ASN A 753 -18.84 -1.88 -8.21
C ASN A 753 -20.33 -1.56 -8.10
N VAL A 754 -21.15 -2.60 -7.99
CA VAL A 754 -22.58 -2.47 -7.68
C VAL A 754 -22.72 -2.56 -6.17
N TYR A 755 -22.89 -1.42 -5.53
CA TYR A 755 -23.03 -1.26 -4.08
C TYR A 755 -24.47 -0.85 -3.78
N TYR A 756 -25.18 -1.58 -2.93
CA TYR A 756 -26.55 -1.23 -2.55
C TYR A 756 -26.99 -1.81 -1.19
N HIS A 757 -28.23 -1.57 -0.76
CA HIS A 757 -28.80 -2.09 0.49
C HIS A 757 -30.01 -3.00 0.26
N PHE A 758 -30.49 -3.70 1.30
CA PHE A 758 -31.65 -4.59 1.15
C PHE A 758 -32.92 -3.86 0.71
N TYR A 759 -33.12 -2.61 1.14
CA TYR A 759 -34.29 -1.83 0.74
C TYR A 759 -34.33 -1.49 -0.77
N SER A 760 -33.28 -1.79 -1.54
CA SER A 760 -33.31 -1.74 -3.02
C SER A 760 -34.36 -2.65 -3.67
N VAL A 761 -34.99 -3.55 -2.90
CA VAL A 761 -36.14 -4.35 -3.35
C VAL A 761 -37.43 -4.02 -2.61
N GLU A 762 -37.49 -2.91 -1.90
CA GLU A 762 -38.71 -2.44 -1.24
C GLU A 762 -39.78 -2.05 -2.27
N HIS A 763 -39.36 -1.36 -3.33
CA HIS A 763 -40.21 -0.91 -4.43
C HIS A 763 -39.90 -1.62 -5.75
N GLY A 764 -40.92 -1.83 -6.58
CA GLY A 764 -40.77 -2.50 -7.88
C GLY A 764 -39.84 -1.76 -8.84
N ASP A 765 -39.86 -0.43 -8.77
CA ASP A 765 -39.04 0.46 -9.59
C ASP A 765 -37.55 0.37 -9.23
N ALA A 766 -37.22 0.31 -7.94
CA ALA A 766 -35.85 0.10 -7.47
C ALA A 766 -35.31 -1.28 -7.85
N LEU A 767 -36.13 -2.33 -7.73
CA LEU A 767 -35.76 -3.68 -8.20
C LEU A 767 -35.52 -3.71 -9.71
N ALA A 768 -36.32 -2.97 -10.50
CA ALA A 768 -36.12 -2.87 -11.94
C ALA A 768 -34.81 -2.12 -12.30
N ALA A 769 -34.45 -1.06 -11.56
CA ALA A 769 -33.16 -0.39 -11.70
C ALA A 769 -31.99 -1.34 -11.40
N LEU A 770 -32.05 -2.09 -10.29
CA LEU A 770 -31.02 -3.06 -9.93
C LEU A 770 -30.83 -4.14 -11.00
N ARG A 771 -31.93 -4.65 -11.58
CA ARG A 771 -31.87 -5.60 -12.70
C ARG A 771 -31.25 -4.98 -13.93
N HIS A 772 -31.60 -3.75 -14.26
CA HIS A 772 -31.02 -3.04 -15.39
C HIS A 772 -29.50 -2.89 -15.26
N ILE A 773 -29.01 -2.58 -14.05
CA ILE A 773 -27.58 -2.48 -13.75
C ILE A 773 -26.88 -3.84 -13.92
N TYR A 774 -27.46 -4.93 -13.39
CA TYR A 774 -26.88 -6.27 -13.55
C TYR A 774 -26.91 -6.75 -15.00
N ASP A 775 -27.97 -6.44 -15.75
CA ASP A 775 -28.06 -6.75 -17.18
C ASP A 775 -26.96 -6.03 -17.97
N TRP A 776 -26.65 -4.77 -17.61
CA TRP A 776 -25.52 -4.03 -18.19
C TRP A 776 -24.19 -4.71 -17.85
N CYS A 777 -23.96 -5.07 -16.58
CA CYS A 777 -22.73 -5.72 -16.13
C CYS A 777 -22.49 -7.06 -16.84
N ALA A 778 -23.55 -7.86 -17.02
CA ALA A 778 -23.47 -9.16 -17.70
C ALA A 778 -23.08 -9.08 -19.18
N GLN A 779 -23.25 -7.91 -19.80
CA GLN A 779 -22.87 -7.65 -21.19
C GLN A 779 -21.44 -7.12 -21.34
N GLN A 780 -20.76 -6.79 -20.24
CA GLN A 780 -19.41 -6.25 -20.25
C GLN A 780 -18.35 -7.35 -20.09
N PRO A 781 -17.16 -7.18 -20.68
CA PRO A 781 -16.02 -8.07 -20.44
C PRO A 781 -15.34 -7.71 -19.11
N LEU A 782 -15.90 -8.16 -17.98
CA LEU A 782 -15.43 -7.85 -16.63
C LEU A 782 -14.72 -9.03 -15.96
N HIS A 783 -13.74 -8.74 -15.09
CA HIS A 783 -13.12 -9.71 -14.20
C HIS A 783 -13.85 -9.75 -12.86
N VAL A 784 -14.46 -10.87 -12.53
CA VAL A 784 -15.36 -10.97 -11.39
C VAL A 784 -14.63 -11.50 -10.16
N MET A 785 -14.86 -10.86 -9.01
CA MET A 785 -14.21 -11.21 -7.74
C MET A 785 -15.04 -10.86 -6.49
N TRP A 786 -14.58 -11.29 -5.31
CA TRP A 786 -15.17 -10.91 -4.03
C TRP A 786 -14.80 -9.46 -3.63
N ALA A 787 -15.64 -8.79 -2.83
CA ALA A 787 -15.32 -7.44 -2.36
C ALA A 787 -14.08 -7.42 -1.45
N SER A 788 -13.86 -8.47 -0.65
CA SER A 788 -12.66 -8.59 0.18
C SER A 788 -11.37 -8.70 -0.64
N GLU A 789 -11.40 -9.32 -1.81
CA GLU A 789 -10.24 -9.42 -2.70
C GLU A 789 -9.85 -8.04 -3.27
N TYR A 790 -10.84 -7.20 -3.61
CA TYR A 790 -10.57 -5.82 -3.99
C TYR A 790 -9.91 -5.03 -2.85
N GLY A 791 -10.44 -5.14 -1.63
CA GLY A 791 -9.82 -4.50 -0.48
C GLY A 791 -8.37 -4.94 -0.28
N ALA A 792 -8.08 -6.23 -0.40
CA ALA A 792 -6.72 -6.76 -0.34
C ALA A 792 -5.80 -6.21 -1.46
N ILE A 793 -6.32 -6.06 -2.69
CA ILE A 793 -5.59 -5.45 -3.81
C ILE A 793 -5.20 -4.00 -3.51
N VAL A 794 -6.12 -3.19 -2.96
CA VAL A 794 -5.83 -1.80 -2.60
C VAL A 794 -4.71 -1.74 -1.56
N ARG A 795 -4.81 -2.53 -0.49
CA ARG A 795 -3.77 -2.62 0.56
C ARG A 795 -2.42 -3.05 0.00
N ASP A 796 -2.40 -4.00 -0.94
CA ASP A 796 -1.16 -4.51 -1.52
C ASP A 796 -0.54 -3.54 -2.54
N SER A 797 -1.37 -2.77 -3.26
CA SER A 797 -0.90 -1.69 -4.16
C SER A 797 -0.06 -0.65 -3.41
N PHE A 798 -0.51 -0.31 -2.22
CA PHE A 798 0.17 0.63 -1.34
C PHE A 798 1.52 0.10 -0.86
N ASN A 799 1.58 -1.18 -0.49
CA ASN A 799 2.80 -1.83 -0.01
C ASN A 799 3.75 -2.28 -1.15
N THR A 800 3.37 -2.09 -2.40
CA THR A 800 4.18 -2.53 -3.55
C THR A 800 5.46 -1.68 -3.67
N THR A 801 6.60 -2.35 -3.70
CA THR A 801 7.91 -1.73 -3.95
C THR A 801 8.35 -1.96 -5.38
N LEU A 802 8.86 -0.91 -6.02
CA LEU A 802 9.41 -0.94 -7.37
C LEU A 802 10.90 -0.68 -7.32
N LEU A 803 11.68 -1.57 -7.94
CA LEU A 803 13.11 -1.42 -8.12
C LEU A 803 13.43 -1.42 -9.62
N ARG A 804 14.24 -0.47 -10.08
CA ARG A 804 14.69 -0.36 -11.47
C ARG A 804 16.14 -0.78 -11.59
N SER A 805 16.47 -1.59 -12.59
CA SER A 805 17.87 -1.93 -12.86
C SER A 805 18.66 -0.71 -13.32
N VAL A 806 19.88 -0.59 -12.82
CA VAL A 806 20.85 0.45 -13.21
C VAL A 806 21.53 0.08 -14.53
N GLU A 807 21.75 -1.21 -14.78
CA GLU A 807 22.42 -1.71 -15.99
C GLU A 807 21.46 -1.83 -17.18
N GLU A 808 20.21 -2.23 -16.92
CA GLU A 808 19.16 -2.45 -17.92
C GLU A 808 17.90 -1.63 -17.55
N PRO A 809 17.80 -0.35 -17.91
CA PRO A 809 16.70 0.52 -17.46
C PRO A 809 15.29 0.08 -17.85
N GLU A 810 15.14 -0.90 -18.74
CA GLU A 810 13.90 -1.58 -19.12
C GLU A 810 13.51 -2.75 -18.19
N THR A 811 14.39 -3.13 -17.28
CA THR A 811 14.24 -4.24 -16.33
C THR A 811 13.88 -3.72 -14.93
N TRP A 812 12.87 -4.35 -14.33
CA TRP A 812 12.26 -3.98 -13.07
C TRP A 812 12.11 -5.20 -12.16
N LEU A 813 12.22 -4.98 -10.85
CA LEU A 813 11.70 -5.88 -9.83
C LEU A 813 10.50 -5.23 -9.16
N VAL A 814 9.43 -5.99 -9.01
CA VAL A 814 8.20 -5.58 -8.33
C VAL A 814 7.97 -6.52 -7.17
N GLN A 815 7.87 -5.98 -5.96
CA GLN A 815 7.74 -6.75 -4.74
C GLN A 815 6.43 -6.38 -4.01
N ASN A 816 5.59 -7.38 -3.74
CA ASN A 816 4.33 -7.21 -3.01
C ASN A 816 3.84 -8.55 -2.40
N ALA A 817 2.67 -8.58 -1.77
CA ALA A 817 2.10 -9.78 -1.13
C ALA A 817 1.39 -10.73 -2.11
N GLY A 818 1.40 -10.44 -3.42
CA GLY A 818 0.80 -11.26 -4.47
C GLY A 818 -0.72 -11.07 -4.67
N GLN A 819 -1.33 -10.11 -3.98
CA GLN A 819 -2.74 -9.75 -4.14
C GLN A 819 -2.94 -8.82 -5.33
N LEU A 820 -2.16 -7.73 -5.38
CA LEU A 820 -2.03 -6.88 -6.57
C LEU A 820 -1.31 -7.68 -7.66
N ARG A 821 -1.99 -7.92 -8.78
CA ARG A 821 -1.41 -8.68 -9.89
C ARG A 821 -1.37 -7.96 -11.23
N THR A 822 -1.71 -6.68 -11.27
CA THR A 822 -1.68 -5.91 -12.51
C THR A 822 -0.76 -4.71 -12.38
N LEU A 823 0.11 -4.54 -13.36
CA LEU A 823 0.97 -3.37 -13.53
C LEU A 823 0.61 -2.67 -14.83
N ARG A 824 0.72 -1.34 -14.86
CA ARG A 824 0.32 -0.51 -16.00
C ARG A 824 1.49 0.32 -16.49
N MET A 825 1.69 0.32 -17.80
CA MET A 825 2.70 1.13 -18.49
C MET A 825 2.12 1.71 -19.77
N PRO A 826 2.63 2.84 -20.27
CA PRO A 826 2.38 3.26 -21.65
C PRO A 826 2.89 2.19 -22.63
N VAL A 827 2.16 1.93 -23.71
CA VAL A 827 2.61 1.00 -24.78
C VAL A 827 3.96 1.46 -25.36
N ALA A 828 4.23 2.77 -25.34
CA ALA A 828 5.50 3.35 -25.78
C ALA A 828 6.72 2.88 -24.97
N ALA A 829 6.52 2.37 -23.75
CA ALA A 829 7.59 1.79 -22.94
C ALA A 829 8.01 0.37 -23.38
N GLY A 830 7.26 -0.24 -24.30
CA GLY A 830 7.48 -1.61 -24.77
C GLY A 830 6.48 -2.62 -24.19
N LEU A 831 6.58 -3.85 -24.67
CA LEU A 831 5.79 -5.00 -24.22
C LEU A 831 6.66 -5.95 -23.40
N PRO A 832 6.08 -6.79 -22.51
CA PRO A 832 6.84 -7.78 -21.75
C PRO A 832 7.63 -8.75 -22.65
N ASP A 833 8.93 -8.88 -22.41
CA ASP A 833 9.78 -9.93 -22.97
C ASP A 833 9.68 -11.17 -22.06
N LEU A 834 8.71 -12.03 -22.31
CA LEU A 834 8.39 -13.17 -21.44
C LEU A 834 9.55 -14.16 -21.25
N ALA A 835 10.55 -14.17 -22.13
CA ALA A 835 11.74 -15.01 -21.95
C ALA A 835 12.70 -14.45 -20.89
N ARG A 836 12.63 -13.14 -20.61
CA ARG A 836 13.44 -12.43 -19.60
C ARG A 836 12.62 -12.05 -18.35
N CYS A 837 11.30 -12.22 -18.38
CA CYS A 837 10.43 -12.01 -17.24
C CYS A 837 10.33 -13.25 -16.32
N GLU A 838 10.08 -13.02 -15.05
CA GLU A 838 9.76 -14.04 -14.05
C GLU A 838 8.50 -13.60 -13.29
N GLY A 839 7.51 -14.47 -13.15
CA GLY A 839 6.25 -14.13 -12.48
C GLY A 839 5.24 -13.34 -13.32
N VAL A 840 5.43 -13.22 -14.64
CA VAL A 840 4.49 -12.57 -15.58
C VAL A 840 3.68 -13.64 -16.33
N SER A 841 2.34 -13.52 -16.32
CA SER A 841 1.42 -14.45 -17.00
C SER A 841 0.98 -13.98 -18.38
N GLY A 842 1.04 -12.66 -18.64
CA GLY A 842 0.70 -12.09 -19.94
C GLY A 842 0.36 -10.59 -19.83
N TRP A 843 -0.35 -10.06 -20.82
CA TRP A 843 -0.79 -8.66 -20.81
C TRP A 843 -2.00 -8.44 -21.73
N ASN A 844 -2.67 -7.31 -21.53
CA ASN A 844 -3.65 -6.76 -22.47
C ASN A 844 -3.29 -5.30 -22.80
N THR A 845 -3.67 -4.81 -23.98
CA THR A 845 -3.44 -3.42 -24.39
C THR A 845 -4.75 -2.71 -24.63
N GLU A 846 -4.95 -1.56 -23.98
CA GLU A 846 -6.18 -0.76 -24.07
C GLU A 846 -5.87 0.71 -23.74
N GLY A 847 -6.47 1.65 -24.47
CA GLY A 847 -6.32 3.08 -24.19
C GLY A 847 -4.89 3.63 -24.28
N GLY A 848 -4.01 3.01 -25.08
CA GLY A 848 -2.60 3.38 -25.17
C GLY A 848 -1.72 2.86 -24.01
N LEU A 849 -2.30 2.05 -23.12
CA LEU A 849 -1.62 1.42 -21.99
C LEU A 849 -1.51 -0.10 -22.20
N VAL A 850 -0.47 -0.69 -21.63
CA VAL A 850 -0.32 -2.13 -21.45
C VAL A 850 -0.59 -2.47 -19.98
N TYR A 851 -1.52 -3.38 -19.76
CA TYR A 851 -1.87 -3.97 -18.46
C TYR A 851 -1.18 -5.32 -18.38
N ILE A 852 -0.15 -5.41 -17.56
CA ILE A 852 0.73 -6.57 -17.41
C ILE A 852 0.25 -7.40 -16.23
N HIS A 853 -0.02 -8.68 -16.47
CA HIS A 853 -0.56 -9.61 -15.49
C HIS A 853 0.56 -10.41 -14.85
N THR A 854 0.50 -10.57 -13.54
CA THR A 854 1.49 -11.35 -12.77
C THR A 854 0.86 -12.60 -12.17
N THR A 855 1.70 -13.57 -11.84
CA THR A 855 1.26 -14.85 -11.28
C THR A 855 0.93 -14.77 -9.78
N GLY A 856 1.17 -13.62 -9.14
CA GLY A 856 1.02 -13.42 -7.69
C GLY A 856 2.18 -13.97 -6.85
N VAL A 857 3.36 -14.13 -7.45
CA VAL A 857 4.59 -14.41 -6.70
C VAL A 857 5.06 -13.14 -5.97
N PRO A 858 5.71 -13.26 -4.78
CA PRO A 858 6.11 -12.08 -4.00
C PRO A 858 7.09 -11.13 -4.69
N GLU A 859 7.91 -11.65 -5.60
CA GLU A 859 8.82 -10.85 -6.44
C GLU A 859 8.61 -11.20 -7.91
N VAL A 860 8.35 -10.18 -8.72
CA VAL A 860 8.17 -10.27 -10.18
C VAL A 860 9.33 -9.56 -10.84
N LYS A 861 10.01 -10.25 -11.77
CA LYS A 861 10.97 -9.63 -12.67
C LYS A 861 10.27 -9.28 -13.97
N LEU A 862 10.19 -7.99 -14.27
CA LEU A 862 9.56 -7.47 -15.49
C LEU A 862 10.64 -6.86 -16.38
N THR A 863 10.75 -7.35 -17.61
CA THR A 863 11.62 -6.77 -18.65
C THR A 863 10.75 -6.33 -19.82
N LEU A 864 10.89 -5.07 -20.24
CA LEU A 864 10.16 -4.54 -21.39
C LEU A 864 11.04 -4.49 -22.64
N SER A 865 10.44 -4.72 -23.80
CA SER A 865 11.11 -4.63 -25.10
C SER A 865 10.20 -3.97 -26.12
N SER A 866 10.77 -3.19 -27.04
CA SER A 866 10.03 -2.64 -28.17
C SER A 866 9.72 -3.68 -29.25
N ASN A 867 10.42 -4.82 -29.25
CA ASN A 867 10.25 -5.89 -30.24
C ASN A 867 10.52 -7.29 -29.62
N PRO A 868 9.72 -7.72 -28.62
CA PRO A 868 9.89 -9.04 -28.04
C PRO A 868 9.36 -10.13 -28.97
N GLU A 869 9.89 -11.35 -28.84
CA GLU A 869 9.16 -12.52 -29.31
C GLU A 869 7.93 -12.73 -28.41
N ILE A 870 6.76 -12.93 -29.00
CA ILE A 870 5.50 -13.05 -28.27
C ILE A 870 5.06 -14.53 -28.27
N PRO A 871 5.41 -15.33 -27.24
CA PRO A 871 4.89 -16.66 -27.10
C PRO A 871 3.40 -16.63 -26.70
N PRO A 872 2.69 -17.76 -26.80
CA PRO A 872 1.39 -17.94 -26.19
C PRO A 872 1.34 -17.50 -24.71
N HIS A 873 0.43 -16.58 -24.39
CA HIS A 873 0.30 -15.97 -23.06
C HIS A 873 -1.15 -15.61 -22.73
N LEU A 874 -1.42 -15.25 -21.48
CA LEU A 874 -2.74 -14.78 -21.04
C LEU A 874 -3.01 -13.37 -21.58
N ARG A 875 -4.03 -13.22 -22.42
CA ARG A 875 -4.54 -11.89 -22.80
C ARG A 875 -5.52 -11.39 -21.76
N SER A 876 -6.54 -12.20 -21.46
CA SER A 876 -7.55 -11.82 -20.49
C SER A 876 -8.32 -12.99 -19.86
N SER A 877 -8.92 -12.78 -18.70
CA SER A 877 -9.82 -13.74 -18.03
C SER A 877 -10.95 -13.03 -17.29
N THR A 878 -12.18 -13.57 -17.35
CA THR A 878 -13.32 -13.08 -16.56
C THR A 878 -13.35 -13.55 -15.10
N GLY A 879 -12.44 -14.46 -14.72
CA GLY A 879 -12.33 -14.95 -13.35
C GLY A 879 -10.89 -15.37 -13.00
N ALA A 880 -10.63 -15.55 -11.71
CA ALA A 880 -9.28 -15.80 -11.20
C ALA A 880 -8.66 -17.10 -11.75
N LEU A 881 -7.39 -17.00 -12.18
CA LEU A 881 -6.60 -18.12 -12.70
C LEU A 881 -5.38 -18.39 -11.82
N ARG A 882 -4.99 -19.66 -11.75
CA ARG A 882 -3.63 -20.07 -11.37
C ARG A 882 -2.86 -20.40 -12.65
N TRP A 883 -2.00 -19.47 -13.05
CA TRP A 883 -1.13 -19.65 -14.21
C TRP A 883 0.02 -20.60 -13.88
N GLN A 884 0.28 -21.58 -14.75
CA GLN A 884 1.32 -22.59 -14.55
C GLN A 884 2.45 -22.44 -15.59
N GLY A 885 2.17 -21.89 -16.76
CA GLY A 885 3.20 -21.54 -17.76
C GLY A 885 2.64 -21.30 -19.16
N GLY A 886 3.40 -20.59 -19.99
CA GLY A 886 3.11 -20.34 -21.40
C GLY A 886 4.38 -20.34 -22.23
N SER A 887 4.36 -21.05 -23.35
CA SER A 887 5.47 -21.16 -24.30
C SER A 887 4.96 -21.43 -25.71
N ALA A 888 5.85 -21.38 -26.71
CA ALA A 888 5.50 -21.75 -28.09
C ALA A 888 5.00 -23.20 -28.27
N ARG A 889 5.13 -24.05 -27.24
CA ARG A 889 4.74 -25.48 -27.29
C ARG A 889 3.58 -25.83 -26.39
N GLU A 890 3.27 -25.01 -25.39
CA GLU A 890 2.33 -25.37 -24.34
C GLU A 890 1.90 -24.15 -23.54
N VAL A 891 0.61 -24.09 -23.20
CA VAL A 891 0.05 -23.16 -22.21
C VAL A 891 -0.71 -23.98 -21.17
N SER A 892 -0.47 -23.74 -19.88
CA SER A 892 -1.11 -24.45 -18.77
C SER A 892 -1.58 -23.49 -17.68
N PHE A 893 -2.81 -23.70 -17.23
CA PHE A 893 -3.42 -22.93 -16.14
C PHE A 893 -4.59 -23.71 -15.52
N SER A 894 -5.11 -23.22 -14.40
CA SER A 894 -6.36 -23.73 -13.83
C SER A 894 -7.26 -22.59 -13.37
N THR A 895 -8.58 -22.76 -13.51
CA THR A 895 -9.57 -21.87 -12.91
C THR A 895 -9.73 -22.14 -11.42
N HIS A 896 -10.13 -21.11 -10.67
CA HIS A 896 -10.38 -21.21 -9.24
C HIS A 896 -11.86 -21.51 -8.94
N GLU A 897 -12.55 -20.71 -8.15
CA GLU A 897 -13.92 -21.03 -7.69
C GLU A 897 -15.02 -20.79 -8.73
N LEU A 898 -14.74 -19.93 -9.72
CA LEU A 898 -15.68 -19.53 -10.75
C LEU A 898 -15.26 -20.10 -12.11
N ALA A 899 -16.26 -20.33 -12.96
CA ALA A 899 -16.00 -20.53 -14.38
C ALA A 899 -15.46 -19.24 -14.99
N ALA A 900 -14.66 -19.35 -16.04
CA ALA A 900 -14.03 -18.20 -16.67
C ALA A 900 -14.02 -18.32 -18.19
N GLN A 901 -14.27 -17.20 -18.85
CA GLN A 901 -13.92 -17.02 -20.25
C GLN A 901 -12.47 -16.56 -20.31
N VAL A 902 -11.61 -17.38 -20.89
CA VAL A 902 -10.17 -17.14 -20.98
C VAL A 902 -9.81 -16.84 -22.43
N VAL A 903 -9.10 -15.73 -22.64
CA VAL A 903 -8.53 -15.35 -23.93
C VAL A 903 -7.02 -15.47 -23.85
N LEU A 904 -6.47 -16.33 -24.68
CA LEU A 904 -5.03 -16.48 -24.86
C LEU A 904 -4.62 -15.76 -26.17
N ALA A 905 -3.44 -15.15 -26.18
CA ALA A 905 -2.87 -14.48 -27.37
C ALA A 905 -1.46 -15.01 -27.66
N GLY A 906 -0.85 -14.57 -28.76
CA GLY A 906 0.50 -14.99 -29.15
C GLY A 906 0.55 -16.26 -30.01
N PHE A 907 -0.57 -16.68 -30.60
CA PHE A 907 -0.61 -17.82 -31.52
C PHE A 907 -0.40 -17.38 -32.96
N THR A 908 0.25 -18.22 -33.76
CA THR A 908 0.28 -18.04 -35.22
C THR A 908 -1.14 -18.12 -35.78
N PRO A 909 -1.64 -17.10 -36.52
CA PRO A 909 -2.99 -17.10 -37.07
C PRO A 909 -3.29 -18.35 -37.91
N GLY A 910 -4.44 -18.98 -37.67
CA GLY A 910 -4.87 -20.21 -38.37
C GLY A 910 -4.16 -21.49 -37.90
N ALA A 911 -3.22 -21.43 -36.96
CA ALA A 911 -2.59 -22.63 -36.42
C ALA A 911 -3.59 -23.48 -35.63
N THR A 912 -3.50 -24.80 -35.79
CA THR A 912 -4.32 -25.77 -35.06
C THR A 912 -3.66 -26.19 -33.76
N TRP A 913 -4.45 -26.20 -32.69
CA TRP A 913 -4.06 -26.59 -31.33
C TRP A 913 -5.09 -27.56 -30.75
N ILE A 914 -4.75 -28.17 -29.62
CA ILE A 914 -5.68 -28.99 -28.82
C ILE A 914 -5.67 -28.45 -27.40
N ALA A 915 -6.86 -28.11 -26.88
CA ALA A 915 -7.04 -27.89 -25.45
C ALA A 915 -7.55 -29.16 -24.78
N ARG A 916 -6.87 -29.57 -23.72
CA ARG A 916 -7.37 -30.51 -22.73
C ARG A 916 -7.99 -29.70 -21.59
N ILE A 917 -9.32 -29.74 -21.45
CA ILE A 917 -10.06 -29.05 -20.38
C ILE A 917 -10.63 -30.14 -19.47
N GLY A 918 -10.00 -30.36 -18.32
CA GLY A 918 -10.29 -31.54 -17.50
C GLY A 918 -10.08 -32.84 -18.29
N ALA A 919 -11.15 -33.60 -18.52
CA ALA A 919 -11.11 -34.85 -19.30
C ALA A 919 -11.36 -34.66 -20.81
N ASP A 920 -11.86 -33.50 -21.23
CA ASP A 920 -12.27 -33.25 -22.61
C ASP A 920 -11.09 -32.79 -23.47
N LEU A 921 -11.06 -33.24 -24.73
CA LEU A 921 -10.10 -32.81 -25.75
C LEU A 921 -10.82 -32.04 -26.85
N LEU A 922 -10.50 -30.75 -26.97
CA LEU A 922 -11.12 -29.82 -27.90
C LEU A 922 -10.11 -29.36 -28.95
N PRO A 923 -10.35 -29.60 -30.25
CA PRO A 923 -9.53 -29.01 -31.31
C PRO A 923 -9.82 -27.51 -31.39
N LEU A 924 -8.76 -26.72 -31.52
CA LEU A 924 -8.80 -25.27 -31.57
C LEU A 924 -8.09 -24.76 -32.81
N THR A 925 -8.55 -23.62 -33.32
CA THR A 925 -7.87 -22.88 -34.40
C THR A 925 -7.69 -21.45 -33.94
N ALA A 926 -6.45 -20.96 -33.99
CA ALA A 926 -6.15 -19.57 -33.66
C ALA A 926 -6.85 -18.61 -34.63
N ALA A 927 -7.50 -17.59 -34.10
CA ALA A 927 -8.19 -16.55 -34.85
C ALA A 927 -7.20 -15.69 -35.68
N PRO A 928 -7.69 -14.86 -36.63
CA PRO A 928 -6.84 -13.99 -37.45
C PRO A 928 -5.96 -13.02 -36.65
N ASP A 929 -6.40 -12.62 -35.45
CA ASP A 929 -5.67 -11.76 -34.52
C ASP A 929 -4.70 -12.56 -33.60
N GLY A 930 -4.52 -13.86 -33.87
CA GLY A 930 -3.63 -14.72 -33.09
C GLY A 930 -4.18 -15.10 -31.71
N THR A 931 -5.50 -15.00 -31.49
CA THR A 931 -6.14 -15.37 -30.22
C THR A 931 -6.84 -16.72 -30.24
N ILE A 932 -6.99 -17.31 -29.05
CA ILE A 932 -7.84 -18.46 -28.76
C ILE A 932 -8.73 -18.08 -27.58
N ARG A 933 -10.03 -18.39 -27.67
CA ARG A 933 -11.02 -18.18 -26.62
C ARG A 933 -11.49 -19.52 -26.07
N LEU A 934 -11.60 -19.63 -24.75
CA LEU A 934 -11.99 -20.85 -24.04
C LEU A 934 -13.03 -20.52 -22.98
N ASP A 935 -14.13 -21.27 -22.96
CA ASP A 935 -15.03 -21.35 -21.81
C ASP A 935 -14.53 -22.46 -20.88
N VAL A 936 -14.06 -22.09 -19.70
CA VAL A 936 -13.44 -23.02 -18.75
C VAL A 936 -14.31 -23.13 -17.50
N PRO A 937 -14.79 -24.34 -17.14
CA PRO A 937 -15.54 -24.54 -15.90
C PRO A 937 -14.71 -24.18 -14.67
N ALA A 938 -15.37 -23.96 -13.53
CA ALA A 938 -14.68 -23.74 -12.26
C ALA A 938 -13.78 -24.94 -11.88
N ARG A 939 -12.72 -24.67 -11.11
CA ARG A 939 -11.79 -25.66 -10.53
C ARG A 939 -11.25 -26.68 -11.55
N THR A 940 -10.95 -26.22 -12.76
CA THR A 940 -10.58 -27.08 -13.90
C THR A 940 -9.18 -26.75 -14.40
N GLU A 941 -8.37 -27.77 -14.60
CA GLU A 941 -7.06 -27.66 -15.25
C GLU A 941 -7.20 -27.64 -16.77
N VAL A 942 -6.41 -26.77 -17.41
CA VAL A 942 -6.37 -26.58 -18.86
C VAL A 942 -4.95 -26.73 -19.37
N LEU A 943 -4.79 -27.52 -20.42
CA LEU A 943 -3.54 -27.65 -21.17
C LEU A 943 -3.78 -27.42 -22.65
N VAL A 944 -3.15 -26.41 -23.24
CA VAL A 944 -3.24 -26.08 -24.66
C VAL A 944 -1.90 -26.40 -25.33
N SER A 945 -1.87 -27.32 -26.30
CA SER A 945 -0.64 -27.74 -26.99
C SER A 945 -0.87 -28.03 -28.49
N PRO A 946 0.19 -28.03 -29.32
CA PRO A 946 0.11 -28.48 -30.71
C PRO A 946 -0.30 -29.97 -30.79
N PRO A 947 -0.99 -30.41 -31.86
CA PRO A 947 -1.54 -31.76 -31.98
C PRO A 947 -0.55 -32.93 -31.80
N ALA A 948 0.74 -32.72 -32.11
CA ALA A 948 1.77 -33.77 -32.06
C ALA A 948 2.26 -34.12 -30.65
N LEU A 949 2.07 -33.25 -29.65
CA LEU A 949 2.61 -33.44 -28.28
C LEU A 949 1.70 -34.30 -27.39
N ASN A 950 0.38 -34.27 -27.62
CA ASN A 950 -0.62 -34.93 -26.76
C ASN A 950 -0.78 -36.46 -26.97
N LEU A 951 -0.08 -37.05 -27.94
CA LEU A 951 -0.15 -38.50 -28.24
C LEU A 951 0.73 -39.37 -27.32
N SER A 952 1.53 -38.79 -26.42
CA SER A 952 2.58 -39.51 -25.67
C SER A 952 2.37 -39.65 -24.16
N ARG A 953 1.30 -39.08 -23.58
CA ARG A 953 0.93 -39.29 -22.16
C ARG A 953 -0.39 -40.05 -22.07
N LYS A 954 -0.32 -41.37 -22.22
CA LYS A 954 -1.39 -42.32 -21.86
C LYS A 954 -0.94 -43.17 -20.69
#